data_AF-A0A3M7KXA5-F1
#
_entry.id   AF-A0A3M7KXA5-F1
#
_cell.length_a   1.000
_cell.length_b   1.000
_cell.length_c   1.000
_cell.angle_alpha   90.00
_cell.angle_beta   90.00
_cell.angle_gamma   90.00
#
_symmetry.space_group_name_H-M   'P 1'
#
loop_
_entity.id
_entity.type
_entity.pdbx_description
1 polymer ?
#
loop_
_entity_poly.entity_id
_entity_poly.type
_entity_poly.pdbx_seq_one_letter_code
_entity_poly.pdbx_strand_id
1 'polypeptide(L)'
;MLTEVSGMKALLLDAETTQSISGVYSQTDIMNQEVYLVEKLEANKTDKLPHLKAVCFLRPTRENIARLRRELRDPRFGGYHLCEWGESACFLGLHVFTNRAEDLRLQDLAELDTKEAVLSVQEYFTDFVALAGHHFAVPLARPHVVLEPCEWEYGASSEAIARMTDGLAALALSLRRHLSIRYQAGSEVAERLGASLRHLVEHEERELFGFGVRGGDGAPVLLLLDRRDDPVRGEEEGRVWTYQAMLHEVLGIVGGCVDLRHVPGVKPEFARAVLSTAADPFFAKHAGSNFGEVGVAVKQLVDDLAGEQRAGRDLASIEAMSAFVENLGSLSHQQGVAYKHVTLMGELSAAVEARGLMAVSEVEQELACAGAALGAHAEAVRRAVGDPAHAPDDWLRLAALFALRYERDGGPQAAALAQQLREAGVPRERVALLGTLLARCGAKERVSDLFQDRTLSSRFAVLAKQHIKGVENVYTQHVPPLVGTLERLAKGKLSEAEYPAADRAAGAGPPPPPPRLIVAFVVGGTTYEEAAAVAGLNAAAAKGEGPLPPGTRVLLGGTGVQNSSSFLRDLAEELMAGSLAGITGKTCVAPLERAKILFQTGRLTSGSLAATLAAIYRHEGFSGLFRGNGASVLRIVPYSAIHFTAYEHYRRLLVEHVMAAGPPGRSVPPVWDLAAGAGAGASAVLVTYPLDLVRTRLAYTSEAAGEAPRPRYLNAPGGPSAGPGAQNPAAPWAAATPSAAPTASTAATPAAPSQTLPPKAPPARARLGIGAMLATTLRHEGLRGAYHGVGASMYGILPYAGLKFYVYQSLKQQYHHRAAGASTAAGDGTAAGSTPNPGAAHPRLPVPVMLTFGGLAGLVAQTATYPFDVVRRRMQVEALQLESLHAGMTGRLSTGGLALRSTPQALLLIARVQGWRTLFVGLSINYLKVVPSTAIGFTVYDHMKHLLALPSNL
;
A
#
# COMPACT_ATOMS: atom_id res chain seq x y z
N MET A 1 -38.99 3.15 8.87
CA MET A 1 -38.29 2.28 9.84
C MET A 1 -38.90 2.46 11.20
N LEU A 2 -38.69 3.65 11.77
CA LEU A 2 -39.14 3.99 13.12
C LEU A 2 -40.66 4.21 13.22
N THR A 3 -41.32 4.51 12.10
CA THR A 3 -42.76 4.77 11.99
C THR A 3 -43.63 3.52 12.14
N GLU A 4 -43.07 2.33 11.95
CA GLU A 4 -43.83 1.07 11.90
C GLU A 4 -43.85 0.36 13.24
N VAL A 5 -42.79 0.57 14.01
CA VAL A 5 -42.68 0.09 15.37
C VAL A 5 -43.39 1.12 16.25
N SER A 6 -44.49 0.74 16.88
CA SER A 6 -45.22 1.65 17.78
C SER A 6 -44.72 1.57 19.22
N GLY A 7 -44.77 2.71 19.93
CA GLY A 7 -44.44 2.81 21.36
C GLY A 7 -43.00 3.22 21.63
N MET A 8 -42.58 3.19 22.90
CA MET A 8 -41.26 3.68 23.29
C MET A 8 -40.13 2.82 22.73
N LYS A 9 -39.23 3.43 21.95
CA LYS A 9 -38.14 2.75 21.23
C LYS A 9 -36.76 3.09 21.77
N ALA A 10 -35.85 2.12 21.66
CA ALA A 10 -34.41 2.27 21.82
C ALA A 10 -33.71 1.92 20.51
N LEU A 11 -32.92 2.82 19.95
CA LEU A 11 -32.17 2.61 18.71
C LEU A 11 -30.76 2.10 19.02
N LEU A 12 -30.43 0.88 18.58
CA LEU A 12 -29.12 0.25 18.75
C LEU A 12 -28.31 0.34 17.46
N LEU A 13 -27.13 0.94 17.53
CA LEU A 13 -26.26 1.24 16.39
C LEU A 13 -24.86 0.64 16.57
N ASP A 14 -24.17 0.40 15.46
CA ASP A 14 -22.72 0.18 15.44
C ASP A 14 -21.97 1.49 15.13
N ALA A 15 -20.64 1.44 15.07
CA ALA A 15 -19.82 2.62 14.81
C ALA A 15 -20.10 3.28 13.43
N GLU A 16 -20.31 2.50 12.37
CA GLU A 16 -20.53 3.00 11.01
C GLU A 16 -21.96 3.49 10.80
N THR A 17 -22.96 2.74 11.25
CA THR A 17 -24.38 3.10 11.21
C THR A 17 -24.69 4.31 12.09
N THR A 18 -23.96 4.50 13.20
CA THR A 18 -24.00 5.77 13.95
C THR A 18 -23.62 6.94 13.04
N GLN A 19 -22.56 6.79 12.25
CA GLN A 19 -22.12 7.84 11.31
C GLN A 19 -23.17 8.08 10.22
N SER A 20 -23.74 7.02 9.63
CA SER A 20 -24.79 7.15 8.61
C SER A 20 -26.03 7.87 9.13
N ILE A 21 -26.52 7.54 10.33
CA ILE A 21 -27.71 8.19 10.91
C ILE A 21 -27.41 9.61 11.34
N SER A 22 -26.29 9.85 12.03
CA SER A 22 -25.93 11.18 12.55
C SER A 22 -25.69 12.23 11.44
N GLY A 23 -25.34 11.80 10.23
CA GLY A 23 -25.20 12.70 9.08
C GLY A 23 -26.55 13.18 8.52
N VAL A 24 -27.62 12.39 8.70
CA VAL A 24 -28.92 12.60 8.04
C VAL A 24 -30.00 13.11 9.00
N TYR A 25 -30.05 12.58 10.22
CA TYR A 25 -31.10 12.86 11.19
C TYR A 25 -30.55 13.56 12.43
N SER A 26 -31.26 14.59 12.90
CA SER A 26 -30.99 15.18 14.20
C SER A 26 -31.57 14.31 15.32
N GLN A 27 -31.08 14.52 16.56
CA GLN A 27 -31.67 13.87 17.73
C GLN A 27 -33.16 14.21 17.88
N THR A 28 -33.56 15.44 17.55
CA THR A 28 -34.96 15.87 17.56
C THR A 28 -35.80 15.08 16.57
N ASP A 29 -35.29 14.84 15.35
CA ASP A 29 -35.99 14.05 14.34
C ASP A 29 -36.19 12.60 14.80
N ILE A 30 -35.17 12.02 15.43
CA ILE A 30 -35.22 10.66 15.99
C ILE A 30 -36.22 10.59 17.15
N MET A 31 -36.22 11.58 18.05
CA MET A 31 -37.15 11.66 19.18
C MET A 31 -38.61 11.85 18.74
N ASN A 32 -38.85 12.59 17.66
CA ASN A 32 -40.18 12.74 17.05
C ASN A 32 -40.75 11.40 16.56
N GLN A 33 -39.89 10.39 16.37
CA GLN A 33 -40.27 9.02 16.03
C GLN A 33 -40.35 8.09 17.25
N GLU A 34 -40.57 8.64 18.45
CA GLU A 34 -40.71 7.94 19.73
C GLU A 34 -39.47 7.12 20.14
N VAL A 35 -38.30 7.47 19.62
CA VAL A 35 -37.01 6.90 20.05
C VAL A 35 -36.45 7.75 21.19
N TYR A 36 -36.48 7.21 22.40
CA TYR A 36 -36.04 7.92 23.62
C TYR A 36 -34.62 7.57 24.03
N LEU A 37 -34.08 6.47 23.49
CA LEU A 37 -32.76 5.97 23.81
C LEU A 37 -32.00 5.64 22.53
N VAL A 38 -30.78 6.17 22.37
CA VAL A 38 -29.87 5.78 21.28
C VAL A 38 -28.61 5.22 21.93
N GLU A 39 -28.28 3.98 21.61
CA GLU A 39 -27.12 3.29 22.19
C GLU A 39 -26.26 2.63 21.11
N LYS A 40 -24.96 2.56 21.39
CA LYS A 40 -24.06 1.72 20.61
C LYS A 40 -24.15 0.29 21.14
N LEU A 41 -24.23 -0.69 20.24
CA LEU A 41 -24.18 -2.12 20.58
C LEU A 41 -22.87 -2.51 21.30
N GLU A 42 -21.84 -1.68 21.16
CA GLU A 42 -20.54 -1.81 21.84
C GLU A 42 -20.59 -1.56 23.35
N ALA A 43 -21.58 -0.77 23.80
CA ALA A 43 -21.70 -0.42 25.20
C ALA A 43 -22.23 -1.63 25.97
N ASN A 44 -21.34 -2.37 26.64
CA ASN A 44 -21.68 -3.50 27.51
C ASN A 44 -22.45 -3.03 28.76
N LYS A 45 -23.69 -2.55 28.59
CA LYS A 45 -24.57 -2.19 29.71
C LYS A 45 -25.47 -3.35 30.09
N THR A 46 -25.73 -3.47 31.39
CA THR A 46 -26.50 -4.57 31.99
C THR A 46 -27.91 -4.17 32.41
N ASP A 47 -28.30 -2.91 32.20
CA ASP A 47 -29.59 -2.38 32.63
C ASP A 47 -30.73 -3.01 31.82
N LYS A 48 -31.73 -3.58 32.53
CA LYS A 48 -32.91 -4.18 31.88
C LYS A 48 -34.00 -3.12 31.71
N LEU A 49 -34.43 -2.92 30.46
CA LEU A 49 -35.43 -1.95 30.05
C LEU A 49 -36.57 -2.66 29.28
N PRO A 50 -37.34 -3.56 29.92
CA PRO A 50 -38.32 -4.42 29.24
C PRO A 50 -39.52 -3.64 28.66
N HIS A 51 -39.70 -2.38 29.05
CA HIS A 51 -40.76 -1.50 28.54
C HIS A 51 -40.39 -0.81 27.22
N LEU A 52 -39.11 -0.85 26.83
CA LEU A 52 -38.63 -0.32 25.56
C LEU A 52 -38.53 -1.44 24.53
N LYS A 53 -38.84 -1.11 23.27
CA LYS A 53 -38.56 -1.95 22.11
C LYS A 53 -37.23 -1.53 21.49
N ALA A 54 -36.31 -2.48 21.29
CA ALA A 54 -35.07 -2.21 20.60
C ALA A 54 -35.28 -2.21 19.09
N VAL A 55 -34.71 -1.23 18.40
CA VAL A 55 -34.56 -1.15 16.96
C VAL A 55 -33.08 -1.25 16.66
N CYS A 56 -32.59 -2.37 16.14
CA CYS A 56 -31.16 -2.47 15.78
C CYS A 56 -30.94 -2.16 14.30
N PHE A 57 -30.08 -1.18 14.04
CA PHE A 57 -29.65 -0.81 12.70
C PHE A 57 -28.13 -1.03 12.62
N LEU A 58 -27.74 -2.14 12.02
CA LEU A 58 -26.38 -2.70 12.13
C LEU A 58 -25.90 -3.25 10.78
N ARG A 59 -24.60 -3.13 10.54
CA ARG A 59 -23.95 -3.84 9.43
C ARG A 59 -23.89 -5.35 9.70
N PRO A 60 -24.03 -6.23 8.68
CA PRO A 60 -23.94 -7.69 8.81
C PRO A 60 -22.52 -8.21 9.04
N THR A 61 -21.72 -7.54 9.87
CA THR A 61 -20.34 -7.95 10.15
C THR A 61 -20.29 -9.10 11.16
N ARG A 62 -19.26 -9.95 11.08
CA ARG A 62 -19.06 -11.05 12.05
C ARG A 62 -19.04 -10.54 13.49
N GLU A 63 -18.47 -9.36 13.71
CA GLU A 63 -18.39 -8.73 15.02
C GLU A 63 -19.77 -8.26 15.53
N ASN A 64 -20.56 -7.57 14.71
CA ASN A 64 -21.90 -7.14 15.10
C ASN A 64 -22.82 -8.33 15.37
N ILE A 65 -22.72 -9.39 14.57
CA ILE A 65 -23.44 -10.65 14.80
C ILE A 65 -23.04 -11.22 16.15
N ALA A 66 -21.74 -11.32 16.46
CA ALA A 66 -21.27 -11.84 17.74
C ALA A 66 -21.74 -11.01 18.94
N ARG A 67 -21.85 -9.68 18.79
CA ARG A 67 -22.38 -8.78 19.82
C ARG A 67 -23.89 -8.95 19.98
N LEU A 68 -24.64 -9.03 18.89
CA LEU A 68 -26.07 -9.28 18.91
C LEU A 68 -26.39 -10.65 19.53
N ARG A 69 -25.57 -11.68 19.29
CA ARG A 69 -25.67 -13.00 19.95
C ARG A 69 -25.56 -12.90 21.47
N ARG A 70 -24.72 -12.00 22.00
CA ARG A 70 -24.61 -11.78 23.44
C ARG A 70 -25.84 -11.06 23.99
N GLU A 71 -26.33 -10.06 23.26
CA GLU A 71 -27.54 -9.31 23.62
C GLU A 71 -28.79 -10.22 23.65
N LEU A 72 -28.98 -11.08 22.64
CA LEU A 72 -30.15 -11.96 22.54
C LEU A 72 -30.10 -13.14 23.53
N ARG A 73 -28.93 -13.52 24.04
CA ARG A 73 -28.82 -14.55 25.09
C ARG A 73 -29.47 -14.10 26.40
N ASP A 74 -29.31 -12.83 26.77
CA ASP A 74 -30.04 -12.22 27.88
C ASP A 74 -30.63 -10.86 27.48
N PRO A 75 -31.79 -10.84 26.81
CA PRO A 75 -32.37 -9.63 26.24
C PRO A 75 -32.67 -8.60 27.34
N ARG A 76 -32.22 -7.37 27.09
CA ARG A 76 -32.45 -6.21 27.96
C ARG A 76 -33.79 -5.54 27.67
N PHE A 77 -34.23 -5.61 26.42
CA PHE A 77 -35.44 -4.94 25.92
C PHE A 77 -36.61 -5.92 25.81
N GLY A 78 -37.84 -5.39 25.80
CA GLY A 78 -39.06 -6.20 25.76
C GLY A 78 -39.33 -6.88 24.40
N GLY A 79 -38.65 -6.41 23.36
CA GLY A 79 -38.70 -6.97 22.03
C GLY A 79 -37.69 -6.29 21.13
N TYR A 80 -37.13 -7.05 20.20
CA TYR A 80 -36.12 -6.59 19.25
C TYR A 80 -36.78 -6.55 17.89
N HIS A 81 -37.09 -5.32 17.47
CA HIS A 81 -37.37 -5.03 16.09
C HIS A 81 -36.06 -4.87 15.37
N LEU A 82 -35.99 -5.69 14.37
CA LEU A 82 -35.06 -5.52 13.34
C LEU A 82 -36.04 -5.12 12.15
N CYS A 83 -35.96 -3.88 11.61
CA CYS A 83 -36.97 -3.25 10.72
C CYS A 83 -36.71 -3.47 9.20
N GLU A 84 -37.56 -3.17 8.17
CA GLU A 84 -38.66 -2.19 7.99
C GLU A 84 -39.66 -2.43 6.76
N TRP A 85 -40.74 -1.63 6.69
CA TRP A 85 -41.99 -1.50 5.88
C TRP A 85 -41.95 -1.79 4.35
N GLY A 86 -43.01 -2.20 3.61
CA GLY A 86 -44.49 -2.09 3.68
C GLY A 86 -44.99 -1.45 2.35
N GLU A 87 -45.95 -1.93 1.53
CA GLU A 87 -47.09 -2.85 1.70
C GLU A 87 -47.35 -3.71 0.44
N SER A 88 -47.55 -5.03 0.63
CA SER A 88 -48.60 -5.91 0.05
C SER A 88 -48.09 -7.33 -0.18
N ALA A 89 -48.84 -8.28 0.37
CA ALA A 89 -48.81 -9.74 0.16
C ALA A 89 -47.81 -10.59 0.99
N CYS A 90 -48.36 -11.14 2.08
CA CYS A 90 -48.26 -12.52 2.57
C CYS A 90 -46.93 -13.31 2.60
N PHE A 91 -46.63 -13.74 3.84
CA PHE A 91 -46.07 -15.02 4.30
C PHE A 91 -44.54 -15.26 4.37
N LEU A 92 -44.13 -15.51 5.63
CA LEU A 92 -42.98 -16.27 6.18
C LEU A 92 -41.55 -15.69 6.16
N GLY A 93 -41.05 -15.43 7.37
CA GLY A 93 -39.65 -15.51 7.81
C GLY A 93 -38.78 -14.29 7.49
N LEU A 94 -38.22 -13.59 8.49
CA LEU A 94 -37.57 -12.28 8.30
C LEU A 94 -36.25 -12.18 9.14
N HIS A 95 -35.09 -11.64 8.60
CA HIS A 95 -33.79 -11.22 9.26
C HIS A 95 -33.22 -9.73 8.90
N VAL A 96 -32.55 -8.84 9.73
CA VAL A 96 -32.12 -7.37 9.49
C VAL A 96 -30.65 -7.10 9.47
N PHE A 97 -30.22 -6.42 8.40
CA PHE A 97 -28.88 -5.86 8.23
C PHE A 97 -28.86 -4.67 7.25
N THR A 98 -27.82 -3.80 7.29
CA THR A 98 -27.62 -2.72 6.29
C THR A 98 -27.20 -3.20 4.90
N ASN A 99 -27.00 -4.50 4.77
CA ASN A 99 -26.65 -5.18 3.54
C ASN A 99 -27.10 -6.65 3.65
N ARG A 100 -26.90 -7.46 2.61
CA ARG A 100 -27.22 -8.88 2.64
C ARG A 100 -26.60 -9.58 3.84
N ALA A 101 -27.37 -10.37 4.59
CA ALA A 101 -26.82 -11.32 5.54
C ALA A 101 -26.78 -12.74 4.97
N GLU A 102 -25.63 -13.39 5.14
CA GLU A 102 -25.47 -14.80 4.78
C GLU A 102 -26.44 -15.69 5.56
N ASP A 103 -27.13 -16.61 4.88
CA ASP A 103 -28.11 -17.55 5.47
C ASP A 103 -27.60 -18.28 6.72
N LEU A 104 -26.32 -18.65 6.73
CA LEU A 104 -25.66 -19.30 7.86
C LEU A 104 -25.68 -18.43 9.13
N ARG A 105 -25.52 -17.12 8.98
CA ARG A 105 -25.53 -16.18 10.10
C ARG A 105 -26.94 -15.95 10.65
N LEU A 106 -27.95 -16.09 9.80
CA LEU A 106 -29.36 -16.01 10.18
C LEU A 106 -29.78 -17.23 10.99
N GLN A 107 -29.39 -18.42 10.54
CA GLN A 107 -29.59 -19.67 11.28
C GLN A 107 -28.95 -19.59 12.67
N ASP A 108 -27.71 -19.12 12.75
CA ASP A 108 -26.99 -18.91 14.03
C ASP A 108 -27.73 -17.96 14.99
N LEU A 109 -28.40 -16.92 14.49
CA LEU A 109 -29.18 -15.99 15.31
C LEU A 109 -30.49 -16.62 15.76
N ALA A 110 -31.18 -17.35 14.86
CA ALA A 110 -32.43 -18.03 15.17
C ALA A 110 -32.25 -19.11 16.25
N GLU A 111 -31.15 -19.87 16.22
CA GLU A 111 -30.84 -20.87 17.26
C GLU A 111 -30.62 -20.26 18.65
N LEU A 112 -30.20 -18.99 18.71
CA LEU A 112 -29.85 -18.32 19.96
C LEU A 112 -31.00 -17.51 20.57
N ASP A 113 -32.03 -17.19 19.79
CA ASP A 113 -33.22 -16.49 20.28
C ASP A 113 -34.17 -17.43 21.04
N THR A 114 -33.65 -18.08 22.08
CA THR A 114 -34.39 -19.02 22.95
C THR A 114 -35.58 -18.38 23.68
N LYS A 115 -35.62 -17.04 23.73
CA LYS A 115 -36.67 -16.25 24.39
C LYS A 115 -37.66 -15.63 23.40
N GLU A 116 -37.52 -15.93 22.10
CA GLU A 116 -38.36 -15.39 21.02
C GLU A 116 -38.49 -13.86 21.10
N ALA A 117 -37.39 -13.20 21.46
CA ALA A 117 -37.35 -11.76 21.68
C ALA A 117 -37.27 -10.99 20.35
N VAL A 118 -36.84 -11.65 19.27
CA VAL A 118 -36.73 -11.07 17.92
C VAL A 118 -38.10 -11.13 17.24
N LEU A 119 -38.66 -9.96 16.90
CA LEU A 119 -40.05 -9.83 16.44
C LEU A 119 -40.19 -9.71 14.92
N SER A 120 -39.27 -9.01 14.29
CA SER A 120 -39.27 -8.71 12.86
C SER A 120 -37.83 -8.50 12.48
N VAL A 121 -37.46 -8.75 11.22
CA VAL A 121 -36.07 -8.61 10.85
C VAL A 121 -35.91 -8.43 9.29
N GLN A 122 -35.29 -7.39 8.72
CA GLN A 122 -35.31 -7.02 7.28
C GLN A 122 -34.07 -6.23 6.73
N GLU A 123 -33.74 -6.33 5.44
CA GLU A 123 -32.50 -5.74 4.87
C GLU A 123 -32.66 -4.30 4.32
N TYR A 124 -31.82 -3.37 4.81
CA TYR A 124 -31.79 -1.96 4.36
C TYR A 124 -30.53 -1.64 3.61
N PHE A 125 -30.62 -1.51 2.29
CA PHE A 125 -29.48 -1.23 1.43
C PHE A 125 -28.99 0.23 1.51
N THR A 126 -28.47 0.61 2.68
CA THR A 126 -27.88 1.92 2.97
C THR A 126 -26.49 1.76 3.59
N ASP A 127 -25.67 0.86 3.03
CA ASP A 127 -24.33 0.55 3.52
C ASP A 127 -23.25 1.57 3.12
N PHE A 128 -23.64 2.85 3.09
CA PHE A 128 -22.82 4.01 2.75
C PHE A 128 -23.24 5.22 3.62
N VAL A 129 -22.36 6.20 3.74
CA VAL A 129 -22.59 7.44 4.50
C VAL A 129 -22.92 8.56 3.51
N ALA A 130 -24.13 9.12 3.60
CA ALA A 130 -24.50 10.31 2.83
C ALA A 130 -23.88 11.56 3.47
N LEU A 131 -23.04 12.28 2.73
CA LEU A 131 -22.37 13.50 3.20
C LEU A 131 -23.10 14.76 2.73
N ALA A 132 -23.61 14.73 1.49
CA ALA A 132 -24.46 15.75 0.90
C ALA A 132 -25.34 15.12 -0.20
N GLY A 133 -26.30 15.87 -0.77
CA GLY A 133 -27.19 15.35 -1.83
C GLY A 133 -26.49 14.91 -3.14
N HIS A 134 -25.20 15.22 -3.28
CA HIS A 134 -24.33 14.88 -4.41
C HIS A 134 -23.04 14.17 -3.98
N HIS A 135 -22.83 13.90 -2.69
CA HIS A 135 -21.57 13.38 -2.14
C HIS A 135 -21.83 12.29 -1.09
N PHE A 136 -21.16 11.15 -1.20
CA PHE A 136 -21.25 10.04 -0.25
C PHE A 136 -19.88 9.42 0.03
N ALA A 137 -19.78 8.59 1.08
CA ALA A 137 -18.59 7.81 1.38
C ALA A 137 -18.95 6.36 1.69
N VAL A 138 -18.01 5.46 1.41
CA VAL A 138 -18.05 4.05 1.80
C VAL A 138 -16.85 3.82 2.72
N PRO A 139 -17.00 4.09 4.04
CA PRO A 139 -15.87 4.10 4.95
C PRO A 139 -15.15 2.75 4.98
N LEU A 140 -13.84 2.80 4.83
CA LEU A 140 -12.96 1.66 5.09
C LEU A 140 -12.37 1.81 6.48
N ALA A 141 -12.33 0.70 7.23
CA ALA A 141 -11.59 0.66 8.50
C ALA A 141 -10.10 0.99 8.31
N ARG A 142 -9.56 0.72 7.10
CA ARG A 142 -8.18 0.99 6.70
C ARG A 142 -8.11 1.57 5.29
N PRO A 143 -8.15 2.92 5.16
CA PRO A 143 -8.14 3.57 3.85
C PRO A 143 -6.83 3.35 3.09
N HIS A 144 -5.66 3.31 3.76
CA HIS A 144 -4.36 3.10 3.09
C HIS A 144 -4.22 1.75 2.35
N VAL A 145 -5.02 0.74 2.69
CA VAL A 145 -4.96 -0.61 2.06
C VAL A 145 -5.26 -0.55 0.56
N VAL A 146 -6.01 0.45 0.09
CA VAL A 146 -6.32 0.60 -1.34
C VAL A 146 -5.17 1.22 -2.16
N LEU A 147 -4.13 1.71 -1.49
CA LEU A 147 -2.90 2.20 -2.13
C LEU A 147 -1.86 1.08 -2.33
N GLU A 148 -2.03 -0.05 -1.63
CA GLU A 148 -1.17 -1.22 -1.79
C GLU A 148 -1.42 -1.92 -3.14
N PRO A 149 -0.39 -2.44 -3.84
CA PRO A 149 -0.58 -3.27 -5.01
C PRO A 149 -1.35 -4.52 -4.58
N CYS A 150 -2.34 -4.92 -5.38
CA CYS A 150 -3.27 -6.00 -5.03
C CYS A 150 -2.62 -7.37 -5.24
N GLU A 151 -1.44 -7.62 -4.65
CA GLU A 151 -0.61 -8.77 -5.03
C GLU A 151 -1.22 -10.14 -4.70
N TRP A 152 -2.30 -10.23 -3.90
CA TRP A 152 -2.94 -11.52 -3.54
C TRP A 152 -4.49 -11.47 -3.42
N GLU A 153 -5.13 -12.60 -3.73
CA GLU A 153 -6.57 -12.89 -3.60
C GLU A 153 -7.05 -13.05 -2.14
N TYR A 154 -6.16 -13.08 -1.16
CA TYR A 154 -6.49 -13.31 0.25
C TYR A 154 -5.91 -12.21 1.15
N GLY A 155 -6.74 -11.63 2.03
CA GLY A 155 -6.35 -10.64 3.04
C GLY A 155 -7.14 -9.33 3.02
N ALA A 156 -6.58 -8.28 3.66
CA ALA A 156 -7.24 -6.99 3.90
C ALA A 156 -7.70 -6.24 2.63
N SER A 157 -7.02 -6.41 1.49
CA SER A 157 -7.42 -5.81 0.21
C SER A 157 -8.70 -6.44 -0.34
N SER A 158 -8.89 -7.74 -0.14
CA SER A 158 -10.13 -8.44 -0.51
C SER A 158 -11.30 -7.99 0.37
N GLU A 159 -11.07 -7.76 1.66
CA GLU A 159 -12.08 -7.22 2.57
C GLU A 159 -12.46 -5.77 2.21
N ALA A 160 -11.49 -4.95 1.82
CA ALA A 160 -11.74 -3.60 1.33
C ALA A 160 -12.57 -3.62 0.03
N ILE A 161 -12.23 -4.51 -0.92
CA ILE A 161 -13.01 -4.69 -2.16
C ILE A 161 -14.43 -5.17 -1.86
N ALA A 162 -14.60 -6.14 -0.96
CA ALA A 162 -15.91 -6.61 -0.52
C ALA A 162 -16.71 -5.46 0.10
N ARG A 163 -16.11 -4.69 1.03
CA ARG A 163 -16.75 -3.52 1.66
C ARG A 163 -17.19 -2.46 0.65
N MET A 164 -16.35 -2.18 -0.35
CA MET A 164 -16.68 -1.23 -1.42
C MET A 164 -17.79 -1.78 -2.33
N THR A 165 -17.74 -3.08 -2.65
CA THR A 165 -18.75 -3.78 -3.45
C THR A 165 -20.10 -3.69 -2.76
N ASP A 166 -20.15 -4.05 -1.47
CA ASP A 166 -21.30 -3.96 -0.59
C ASP A 166 -21.91 -2.54 -0.56
N GLY A 167 -21.06 -1.52 -0.36
CA GLY A 167 -21.52 -0.12 -0.32
C GLY A 167 -22.04 0.40 -1.66
N LEU A 168 -21.41 0.03 -2.78
CA LEU A 168 -21.84 0.42 -4.13
C LEU A 168 -23.09 -0.34 -4.59
N ALA A 169 -23.21 -1.61 -4.23
CA ALA A 169 -24.41 -2.40 -4.42
C ALA A 169 -25.58 -1.78 -3.66
N ALA A 170 -25.36 -1.42 -2.38
CA ALA A 170 -26.35 -0.74 -1.56
C ALA A 170 -26.77 0.60 -2.18
N LEU A 171 -25.83 1.39 -2.71
CA LEU A 171 -26.13 2.61 -3.44
C LEU A 171 -26.99 2.36 -4.69
N ALA A 172 -26.64 1.36 -5.50
CA ALA A 172 -27.40 1.02 -6.71
C ALA A 172 -28.85 0.59 -6.39
N LEU A 173 -29.03 -0.18 -5.31
CA LEU A 173 -30.34 -0.59 -4.78
C LEU A 173 -31.13 0.61 -4.24
N SER A 174 -30.48 1.49 -3.46
CA SER A 174 -31.06 2.75 -2.97
C SER A 174 -31.53 3.66 -4.12
N LEU A 175 -30.75 3.75 -5.20
CA LEU A 175 -31.11 4.52 -6.38
C LEU A 175 -32.16 3.83 -7.26
N ARG A 176 -32.40 2.53 -7.07
CA ARG A 176 -33.22 1.66 -7.93
C ARG A 176 -32.81 1.76 -9.40
N ARG A 177 -31.50 1.63 -9.64
CA ARG A 177 -30.87 1.76 -10.96
C ARG A 177 -29.83 0.67 -11.20
N HIS A 178 -29.82 0.14 -12.42
CA HIS A 178 -28.69 -0.61 -12.93
C HIS A 178 -27.59 0.37 -13.37
N LEU A 179 -26.38 0.21 -12.84
CA LEU A 179 -25.24 1.06 -13.17
C LEU A 179 -24.34 0.33 -14.16
N SER A 180 -24.09 0.91 -15.34
CA SER A 180 -23.08 0.38 -16.25
C SER A 180 -21.69 0.78 -15.75
N ILE A 181 -20.80 -0.20 -15.61
CA ILE A 181 -19.52 0.00 -14.92
C ILE A 181 -18.43 0.37 -15.92
N ARG A 182 -17.73 1.47 -15.65
CA ARG A 182 -16.47 1.87 -16.29
C ARG A 182 -15.41 2.05 -15.21
N TYR A 183 -14.17 1.70 -15.50
CA TYR A 183 -13.07 1.83 -14.55
C TYR A 183 -11.83 2.41 -15.22
N GLN A 184 -10.99 3.07 -14.45
CA GLN A 184 -9.71 3.61 -14.92
C GLN A 184 -8.74 2.47 -15.25
N ALA A 185 -8.21 2.45 -16.48
CA ALA A 185 -7.20 1.49 -16.91
C ALA A 185 -5.92 1.62 -16.07
N GLY A 186 -5.22 0.52 -15.79
CA GLY A 186 -4.02 0.56 -14.94
C GLY A 186 -4.29 0.58 -13.43
N SER A 187 -5.51 0.89 -12.98
CA SER A 187 -5.92 0.66 -11.59
C SER A 187 -6.44 -0.76 -11.40
N GLU A 188 -5.59 -1.62 -10.84
CA GLU A 188 -5.98 -3.00 -10.49
C GLU A 188 -7.15 -3.04 -9.50
N VAL A 189 -7.19 -2.11 -8.52
CA VAL A 189 -8.26 -2.07 -7.52
C VAL A 189 -9.58 -1.68 -8.15
N ALA A 190 -9.60 -0.69 -9.04
CA ALA A 190 -10.82 -0.29 -9.76
C ALA A 190 -11.32 -1.39 -10.70
N GLU A 191 -10.41 -2.09 -11.41
CA GLU A 191 -10.76 -3.23 -12.26
C GLU A 191 -11.39 -4.37 -11.44
N ARG A 192 -10.75 -4.77 -10.32
CA ARG A 192 -11.26 -5.82 -9.43
C ARG A 192 -12.58 -5.45 -8.75
N LEU A 193 -12.72 -4.20 -8.30
CA LEU A 193 -13.96 -3.70 -7.73
C LEU A 193 -15.10 -3.75 -8.75
N GLY A 194 -14.85 -3.32 -9.99
CA GLY A 194 -15.82 -3.40 -11.07
C GLY A 194 -16.22 -4.84 -11.38
N ALA A 195 -15.26 -5.77 -11.43
CA ALA A 195 -15.53 -7.20 -11.65
C ALA A 195 -16.33 -7.83 -10.50
N SER A 196 -15.99 -7.51 -9.25
CA SER A 196 -16.68 -7.98 -8.04
C SER A 196 -18.14 -7.51 -8.00
N LEU A 197 -18.37 -6.21 -8.24
CA LEU A 197 -19.72 -5.64 -8.28
C LEU A 197 -20.56 -6.23 -9.42
N ARG A 198 -19.96 -6.42 -10.60
CA ARG A 198 -20.60 -7.07 -11.73
C ARG A 198 -20.98 -8.52 -11.42
N HIS A 199 -20.09 -9.28 -10.79
CA HIS A 199 -20.38 -10.66 -10.37
C HIS A 199 -21.58 -10.70 -9.41
N LEU A 200 -21.58 -9.85 -8.39
CA LEU A 200 -22.67 -9.73 -7.43
C LEU A 200 -24.00 -9.39 -8.13
N VAL A 201 -24.01 -8.38 -9.00
CA VAL A 201 -25.24 -7.89 -9.66
C VAL A 201 -25.79 -8.88 -10.70
N GLU A 202 -24.91 -9.49 -11.51
CA GLU A 202 -25.36 -10.34 -12.63
C GLU A 202 -25.58 -11.81 -12.26
N HIS A 203 -24.79 -12.34 -11.31
CA HIS A 203 -24.72 -13.78 -11.02
C HIS A 203 -25.27 -14.15 -9.65
N GLU A 204 -24.99 -13.35 -8.61
CA GLU A 204 -25.47 -13.66 -7.26
C GLU A 204 -26.89 -13.13 -7.01
N GLU A 205 -27.15 -11.86 -7.34
CA GLU A 205 -28.33 -11.12 -6.88
C GLU A 205 -29.19 -10.56 -8.02
N ARG A 206 -29.26 -11.28 -9.14
CA ARG A 206 -29.93 -10.80 -10.36
C ARG A 206 -31.37 -10.36 -10.14
N GLU A 207 -32.09 -10.99 -9.22
CA GLU A 207 -33.49 -10.67 -8.91
C GLU A 207 -33.63 -9.30 -8.22
N LEU A 208 -32.74 -8.97 -7.28
CA LEU A 208 -32.74 -7.67 -6.58
C LEU A 208 -32.42 -6.50 -7.53
N PHE A 209 -31.60 -6.74 -8.53
CA PHE A 209 -31.17 -5.74 -9.52
C PHE A 209 -32.00 -5.74 -10.82
N GLY A 210 -33.11 -6.48 -10.86
CA GLY A 210 -34.04 -6.60 -11.99
C GLY A 210 -34.88 -5.35 -12.28
N PHE A 211 -34.26 -4.15 -12.24
CA PHE A 211 -34.95 -2.89 -12.54
C PHE A 211 -35.29 -2.83 -14.03
N GLY A 212 -36.58 -2.72 -14.37
CA GLY A 212 -36.99 -2.53 -15.77
C GLY A 212 -36.25 -1.34 -16.43
N VAL A 213 -35.85 -1.50 -17.69
CA VAL A 213 -35.20 -0.44 -18.47
C VAL A 213 -36.23 0.67 -18.71
N ARG A 214 -36.07 1.82 -18.03
CA ARG A 214 -36.88 3.01 -18.34
C ARG A 214 -36.45 3.49 -19.73
N GLY A 215 -37.30 3.29 -20.73
CA GLY A 215 -37.02 3.71 -22.11
C GLY A 215 -36.80 5.22 -22.22
N GLY A 216 -35.76 5.62 -22.97
CA GLY A 216 -35.52 7.00 -23.40
C GLY A 216 -34.19 7.63 -22.95
N ASP A 217 -33.63 7.21 -21.82
CA ASP A 217 -32.39 7.78 -21.25
C ASP A 217 -31.21 6.81 -21.34
N GLY A 218 -29.99 7.34 -21.51
CA GLY A 218 -28.77 6.54 -21.43
C GLY A 218 -28.61 5.88 -20.06
N ALA A 219 -28.17 4.63 -20.03
CA ALA A 219 -27.99 3.88 -18.79
C ALA A 219 -27.08 4.66 -17.81
N PRO A 220 -27.45 4.76 -16.52
CA PRO A 220 -26.57 5.36 -15.52
C PRO A 220 -25.19 4.72 -15.54
N VAL A 221 -24.14 5.52 -15.41
CA VAL A 221 -22.75 5.02 -15.44
C VAL A 221 -22.13 5.12 -14.06
N LEU A 222 -21.53 4.03 -13.59
CA LEU A 222 -20.59 4.01 -12.47
C LEU A 222 -19.17 4.13 -13.03
N LEU A 223 -18.48 5.21 -12.71
CA LEU A 223 -17.10 5.48 -13.08
C LEU A 223 -16.19 5.26 -11.86
N LEU A 224 -15.40 4.18 -11.89
CA LEU A 224 -14.42 3.85 -10.85
C LEU A 224 -13.08 4.52 -11.16
N LEU A 225 -12.60 5.33 -10.22
CA LEU A 225 -11.38 6.12 -10.31
C LEU A 225 -10.42 5.73 -9.18
N ASP A 226 -9.14 6.00 -9.36
CA ASP A 226 -8.11 5.73 -8.37
C ASP A 226 -7.43 7.03 -7.92
N ARG A 227 -7.34 7.27 -6.61
CA ARG A 227 -6.68 8.46 -6.04
C ARG A 227 -5.22 8.55 -6.46
N ARG A 228 -4.56 7.45 -6.83
CA ARG A 228 -3.18 7.47 -7.36
C ARG A 228 -3.04 8.18 -8.70
N ASP A 229 -4.11 8.35 -9.48
CA ASP A 229 -4.09 9.15 -10.72
C ASP A 229 -3.99 10.65 -10.42
N ASP A 230 -4.48 11.04 -9.25
CA ASP A 230 -4.54 12.40 -8.77
C ASP A 230 -4.06 12.45 -7.31
N PRO A 231 -2.79 12.02 -7.06
CA PRO A 231 -2.18 12.03 -5.74
C PRO A 231 -1.92 13.46 -5.28
N VAL A 232 -1.79 14.29 -6.30
CA VAL A 232 -1.55 15.69 -6.26
C VAL A 232 -2.56 16.28 -5.32
N ARG A 233 -3.85 15.99 -5.43
CA ARG A 233 -4.83 16.59 -4.51
C ARG A 233 -4.82 16.15 -3.05
N GLY A 234 -4.10 15.08 -2.71
CA GLY A 234 -3.85 14.70 -1.32
C GLY A 234 -2.62 15.41 -0.71
N GLU A 235 -1.84 16.19 -1.47
CA GLU A 235 -0.71 16.98 -0.94
C GLU A 235 -0.70 18.41 -1.50
N GLU A 236 -1.02 18.55 -2.78
CA GLU A 236 -1.44 19.72 -3.57
C GLU A 236 -2.93 20.10 -3.41
N GLU A 237 -3.51 19.99 -2.22
CA GLU A 237 -4.58 20.95 -1.92
C GLU A 237 -3.89 22.31 -1.79
N GLY A 238 -3.63 22.95 -2.94
CA GLY A 238 -3.43 24.38 -2.96
C GLY A 238 -4.62 24.95 -2.22
N ARG A 239 -4.42 25.53 -1.04
CA ARG A 239 -5.49 25.76 -0.06
C ARG A 239 -6.80 26.13 -0.73
N VAL A 240 -7.79 25.24 -0.64
CA VAL A 240 -9.06 25.44 -1.32
C VAL A 240 -9.86 26.41 -0.48
N TRP A 241 -10.03 27.62 -1.00
CA TRP A 241 -10.69 28.71 -0.30
C TRP A 241 -12.22 28.58 -0.25
N THR A 242 -12.78 27.39 -0.52
CA THR A 242 -14.21 27.13 -0.30
C THR A 242 -14.46 26.69 1.14
N TYR A 243 -15.57 27.11 1.72
CA TYR A 243 -15.81 26.99 3.16
C TYR A 243 -15.63 25.56 3.72
N GLN A 244 -16.29 24.56 3.13
CA GLN A 244 -16.25 23.19 3.62
C GLN A 244 -14.88 22.54 3.45
N ALA A 245 -14.22 22.76 2.30
CA ALA A 245 -12.88 22.25 2.05
C ALA A 245 -11.87 22.85 3.03
N MET A 246 -11.93 24.18 3.23
CA MET A 246 -11.05 24.90 4.15
C MET A 246 -11.22 24.44 5.60
N LEU A 247 -12.46 24.20 6.04
CA LEU A 247 -12.73 23.62 7.36
C LEU A 247 -12.07 22.25 7.52
N HIS A 248 -12.18 21.38 6.52
CA HIS A 248 -11.60 20.04 6.57
C HIS A 248 -10.06 20.03 6.49
N GLU A 249 -9.50 20.96 5.73
CA GLU A 249 -8.08 21.05 5.48
C GLU A 249 -7.32 21.74 6.62
N VAL A 250 -7.92 22.78 7.22
CA VAL A 250 -7.28 23.55 8.31
C VAL A 250 -7.65 23.04 9.70
N LEU A 251 -8.95 22.78 9.96
CA LEU A 251 -9.43 22.38 11.28
C LEU A 251 -9.70 20.87 11.40
N GLY A 252 -9.95 20.20 10.27
CA GLY A 252 -10.32 18.79 10.24
C GLY A 252 -11.81 18.57 10.49
N ILE A 253 -12.47 17.91 9.55
CA ILE A 253 -13.85 17.40 9.74
C ILE A 253 -13.75 15.89 9.99
N VAL A 254 -14.14 15.44 11.19
CA VAL A 254 -14.12 14.04 11.58
C VAL A 254 -15.53 13.63 12.00
N GLY A 255 -16.13 12.69 11.26
CA GLY A 255 -17.51 12.24 11.50
C GLY A 255 -18.52 13.39 11.40
N GLY A 256 -18.35 14.29 10.43
CA GLY A 256 -19.23 15.45 10.23
C GLY A 256 -19.09 16.54 11.30
N CYS A 257 -18.07 16.48 12.17
CA CYS A 257 -17.87 17.44 13.25
C CYS A 257 -16.48 18.08 13.17
N VAL A 258 -16.38 19.33 13.62
CA VAL A 258 -15.12 20.04 13.90
C VAL A 258 -14.94 20.12 15.42
N ASP A 259 -13.73 19.83 15.90
CA ASP A 259 -13.41 19.92 17.33
C ASP A 259 -12.99 21.34 17.70
N LEU A 260 -13.78 22.00 18.54
CA LEU A 260 -13.55 23.37 18.99
C LEU A 260 -13.16 23.44 20.46
N ARG A 261 -12.91 22.32 21.15
CA ARG A 261 -12.55 22.30 22.58
C ARG A 261 -11.30 23.11 22.93
N HIS A 262 -10.43 23.33 21.95
CA HIS A 262 -9.21 24.11 22.11
C HIS A 262 -9.44 25.62 22.04
N VAL A 263 -10.62 26.06 21.58
CA VAL A 263 -10.98 27.47 21.40
C VAL A 263 -11.28 28.11 22.76
N PRO A 264 -10.62 29.21 23.14
CA PRO A 264 -10.86 29.88 24.41
C PRO A 264 -12.27 30.46 24.46
N GLY A 265 -13.00 30.22 25.56
CA GLY A 265 -14.34 30.78 25.75
C GLY A 265 -15.46 30.08 24.98
N VAL A 266 -15.17 28.96 24.29
CA VAL A 266 -16.21 28.19 23.58
C VAL A 266 -17.27 27.67 24.56
N LYS A 267 -18.54 27.87 24.21
CA LYS A 267 -19.64 27.29 24.99
C LYS A 267 -19.57 25.76 24.92
N PRO A 268 -19.77 25.01 26.03
CA PRO A 268 -19.65 23.55 26.06
C PRO A 268 -20.50 22.82 25.03
N GLU A 269 -21.67 23.38 24.69
CA GLU A 269 -22.59 22.86 23.67
C GLU A 269 -22.03 22.93 22.24
N PHE A 270 -21.05 23.80 21.97
CA PHE A 270 -20.35 23.93 20.69
C PHE A 270 -18.92 23.37 20.71
N ALA A 271 -18.52 22.70 21.79
CA ALA A 271 -17.22 22.05 21.90
C ALA A 271 -16.92 21.11 20.71
N ARG A 272 -17.96 20.51 20.13
CA ARG A 272 -17.91 19.84 18.82
C ARG A 272 -18.98 20.43 17.92
N ALA A 273 -18.56 21.20 16.92
CA ALA A 273 -19.47 21.82 15.97
C ALA A 273 -19.88 20.81 14.89
N VAL A 274 -21.18 20.49 14.82
CA VAL A 274 -21.74 19.60 13.80
C VAL A 274 -21.99 20.37 12.50
N LEU A 275 -21.51 19.81 11.39
CA LEU A 275 -21.69 20.32 10.03
C LEU A 275 -22.57 19.35 9.25
N SER A 276 -23.81 19.74 9.00
CA SER A 276 -24.76 18.96 8.19
C SER A 276 -25.49 19.87 7.22
N THR A 277 -25.49 19.51 5.95
CA THR A 277 -26.25 20.24 4.92
C THR A 277 -27.76 20.04 5.05
N ALA A 278 -28.21 19.05 5.84
CA ALA A 278 -29.63 18.78 6.06
C ALA A 278 -30.18 19.63 7.22
N ALA A 279 -29.44 19.72 8.33
CA ALA A 279 -29.88 20.42 9.54
C ALA A 279 -29.49 21.91 9.56
N ASP A 280 -28.50 22.33 8.79
CA ASP A 280 -27.98 23.70 8.79
C ASP A 280 -28.19 24.40 7.44
N PRO A 281 -29.21 25.28 7.31
CA PRO A 281 -29.48 26.00 6.07
C PRO A 281 -28.36 26.96 5.66
N PHE A 282 -27.63 27.54 6.62
CA PHE A 282 -26.53 28.45 6.33
C PHE A 282 -25.38 27.67 5.70
N PHE A 283 -24.98 26.57 6.33
CA PHE A 283 -23.93 25.69 5.82
C PHE A 283 -24.31 25.08 4.46
N ALA A 284 -25.55 24.61 4.29
CA ALA A 284 -26.02 24.04 3.02
C ALA A 284 -25.88 25.01 1.84
N LYS A 285 -26.13 26.30 2.09
CA LYS A 285 -26.03 27.37 1.08
C LYS A 285 -24.58 27.78 0.79
N HIS A 286 -23.73 27.80 1.81
CA HIS A 286 -22.39 28.40 1.74
C HIS A 286 -21.22 27.40 1.79
N ALA A 287 -21.46 26.09 1.87
CA ALA A 287 -20.42 25.06 1.91
C ALA A 287 -19.42 25.16 0.74
N GLY A 288 -19.91 25.49 -0.47
CA GLY A 288 -19.08 25.70 -1.67
C GLY A 288 -18.73 27.17 -1.96
N SER A 289 -19.16 28.13 -1.12
CA SER A 289 -18.81 29.55 -1.29
C SER A 289 -17.36 29.81 -0.92
N ASN A 290 -16.75 30.82 -1.54
CA ASN A 290 -15.38 31.20 -1.19
C ASN A 290 -15.30 31.89 0.19
N PHE A 291 -14.12 31.88 0.80
CA PHE A 291 -13.88 32.37 2.15
C PHE A 291 -14.29 33.84 2.34
N GLY A 292 -14.05 34.70 1.34
CA GLY A 292 -14.46 36.10 1.38
C GLY A 292 -15.98 36.28 1.35
N GLU A 293 -16.68 35.54 0.48
CA GLU A 293 -18.14 35.51 0.39
C GLU A 293 -18.77 34.98 1.69
N VAL A 294 -18.16 33.98 2.31
CA VAL A 294 -18.63 33.43 3.59
C VAL A 294 -18.50 34.47 4.69
N GLY A 295 -17.40 35.25 4.73
CA GLY A 295 -17.25 36.35 5.67
C GLY A 295 -18.38 37.39 5.55
N VAL A 296 -18.73 37.77 4.32
CA VAL A 296 -19.87 38.67 4.06
C VAL A 296 -21.20 38.03 4.47
N ALA A 297 -21.39 36.74 4.19
CA ALA A 297 -22.61 36.01 4.53
C ALA A 297 -22.79 35.84 6.06
N VAL A 298 -21.71 35.55 6.79
CA VAL A 298 -21.72 35.48 8.26
C VAL A 298 -22.02 36.85 8.85
N LYS A 299 -21.43 37.92 8.30
CA LYS A 299 -21.77 39.28 8.71
C LYS A 299 -23.25 39.58 8.53
N GLN A 300 -23.81 39.25 7.36
CA GLN A 300 -25.24 39.42 7.12
C GLN A 300 -26.09 38.62 8.12
N LEU A 301 -25.70 37.37 8.43
CA LEU A 301 -26.38 36.54 9.41
C LEU A 301 -26.38 37.18 10.81
N VAL A 302 -25.26 37.77 11.22
CA VAL A 302 -25.15 38.48 12.51
C VAL A 302 -25.93 39.80 12.48
N ASP A 303 -25.90 40.54 11.39
CA ASP A 303 -26.67 41.79 11.22
C ASP A 303 -28.18 41.53 11.28
N ASP A 304 -28.66 40.46 10.62
CA ASP A 304 -30.06 40.03 10.64
C ASP A 304 -30.49 39.63 12.06
N LEU A 305 -29.59 39.00 12.82
CA LEU A 305 -29.83 38.61 14.21
C LEU A 305 -29.80 39.79 15.17
N ALA A 306 -28.92 40.76 14.94
CA ALA A 306 -28.77 41.94 15.77
C ALA A 306 -30.00 42.86 15.68
N GLY A 307 -30.67 42.93 14.52
CA GLY A 307 -31.93 43.66 14.34
C GLY A 307 -31.90 45.07 14.98
N GLU A 308 -32.85 45.34 15.89
CA GLU A 308 -32.92 46.59 16.67
C GLU A 308 -31.94 46.66 17.85
N GLN A 309 -31.38 45.52 18.32
CA GLN A 309 -30.36 45.46 19.38
C GLN A 309 -28.98 45.98 18.91
N ARG A 310 -28.88 46.40 17.66
CA ARG A 310 -27.70 47.02 17.04
C ARG A 310 -27.26 48.32 17.70
N ALA A 311 -28.11 48.97 18.51
CA ALA A 311 -27.94 50.33 19.02
C ALA A 311 -26.52 50.63 19.58
N GLY A 312 -25.65 51.15 18.71
CA GLY A 312 -24.31 51.65 19.03
C GLY A 312 -23.11 50.70 18.82
N ARG A 313 -23.28 49.49 18.26
CA ARG A 313 -22.15 48.55 18.02
C ARG A 313 -21.79 48.46 16.54
N ASP A 314 -20.51 48.66 16.22
CA ASP A 314 -19.97 48.37 14.88
C ASP A 314 -19.56 46.90 14.81
N LEU A 315 -20.21 46.13 13.93
CA LEU A 315 -20.01 44.69 13.74
C LEU A 315 -19.24 44.41 12.45
N ALA A 316 -18.29 45.29 12.10
CA ALA A 316 -17.54 45.18 10.86
C ALA A 316 -16.45 44.07 10.88
N SER A 317 -15.92 43.71 12.05
CA SER A 317 -14.85 42.72 12.20
C SER A 317 -15.34 41.39 12.78
N ILE A 318 -14.59 40.31 12.54
CA ILE A 318 -14.91 38.97 13.05
C ILE A 318 -14.84 38.94 14.58
N GLU A 319 -13.88 39.65 15.18
CA GLU A 319 -13.75 39.78 16.63
C GLU A 319 -14.97 40.48 17.24
N ALA A 320 -15.45 41.54 16.59
CA ALA A 320 -16.65 42.25 17.03
C ALA A 320 -17.90 41.38 16.94
N MET A 321 -18.02 40.57 15.88
CA MET A 321 -19.10 39.58 15.75
C MET A 321 -18.99 38.47 16.81
N SER A 322 -17.79 37.94 17.08
CA SER A 322 -17.58 36.91 18.10
C SER A 322 -17.98 37.42 19.48
N ALA A 323 -17.50 38.62 19.85
CA ALA A 323 -17.84 39.24 21.12
C ALA A 323 -19.35 39.52 21.25
N PHE A 324 -20.05 39.87 20.15
CA PHE A 324 -21.50 40.03 20.17
C PHE A 324 -22.21 38.70 20.46
N VAL A 325 -21.82 37.65 19.75
CA VAL A 325 -22.49 36.35 19.80
C VAL A 325 -22.17 35.57 21.09
N GLU A 326 -20.97 35.75 21.66
CA GLU A 326 -20.59 35.22 22.98
C GLU A 326 -21.45 35.79 24.12
N ASN A 327 -21.85 37.06 24.01
CA ASN A 327 -22.69 37.74 24.99
C ASN A 327 -24.19 37.39 24.88
N LEU A 328 -24.59 36.62 23.88
CA LEU A 328 -25.96 36.13 23.78
C LEU A 328 -26.19 35.06 24.86
N GLY A 329 -27.30 35.21 25.61
CA GLY A 329 -27.71 34.30 26.68
C GLY A 329 -28.13 32.91 26.15
N SER A 330 -29.36 32.48 26.45
CA SER A 330 -29.91 31.24 25.87
C SER A 330 -30.05 31.41 24.36
N LEU A 331 -29.32 30.60 23.59
CA LEU A 331 -29.30 30.71 22.14
C LEU A 331 -30.56 30.07 21.56
N SER A 332 -31.39 30.87 20.87
CA SER A 332 -32.37 30.34 19.93
C SER A 332 -31.66 29.57 18.81
N HIS A 333 -32.38 28.76 18.04
CA HIS A 333 -31.80 28.01 16.92
C HIS A 333 -30.99 28.90 15.96
N GLN A 334 -31.52 30.09 15.60
CA GLN A 334 -30.82 31.03 14.72
C GLN A 334 -29.57 31.65 15.38
N GLN A 335 -29.63 31.96 16.68
CA GLN A 335 -28.48 32.45 17.44
C GLN A 335 -27.39 31.38 17.56
N GLY A 336 -27.76 30.11 17.69
CA GLY A 336 -26.82 28.99 17.71
C GLY A 336 -26.12 28.75 16.37
N VAL A 337 -26.85 28.87 15.24
CA VAL A 337 -26.25 28.82 13.90
C VAL A 337 -25.27 29.98 13.69
N ALA A 338 -25.65 31.20 14.08
CA ALA A 338 -24.76 32.36 14.02
C ALA A 338 -23.52 32.15 14.89
N TYR A 339 -23.67 31.68 16.14
CA TYR A 339 -22.55 31.38 17.03
C TYR A 339 -21.59 30.39 16.40
N LYS A 340 -22.10 29.25 15.94
CA LYS A 340 -21.29 28.21 15.32
C LYS A 340 -20.45 28.75 14.14
N HIS A 341 -21.08 29.46 13.20
CA HIS A 341 -20.39 29.91 12.00
C HIS A 341 -19.45 31.10 12.24
N VAL A 342 -19.77 31.99 13.19
CA VAL A 342 -18.85 33.06 13.62
C VAL A 342 -17.61 32.46 14.29
N THR A 343 -17.77 31.50 15.21
CA THR A 343 -16.63 30.83 15.87
C THR A 343 -15.78 30.06 14.87
N LEU A 344 -16.39 29.29 13.96
CA LEU A 344 -15.65 28.56 12.93
C LEU A 344 -14.88 29.51 12.00
N MET A 345 -15.46 30.63 11.61
CA MET A 345 -14.78 31.64 10.78
C MET A 345 -13.64 32.33 11.54
N GLY A 346 -13.83 32.63 12.83
CA GLY A 346 -12.78 33.17 13.70
C GLY A 346 -11.56 32.25 13.76
N GLU A 347 -11.77 30.97 14.03
CA GLU A 347 -10.69 29.98 14.09
C GLU A 347 -10.00 29.78 12.74
N LEU A 348 -10.77 29.74 11.64
CA LEU A 348 -10.18 29.68 10.30
C LEU A 348 -9.31 30.90 10.01
N SER A 349 -9.78 32.11 10.33
CA SER A 349 -9.04 33.35 10.12
C SER A 349 -7.74 33.37 10.93
N ALA A 350 -7.84 33.01 12.22
CA ALA A 350 -6.69 32.94 13.11
C ALA A 350 -5.64 31.92 12.61
N ALA A 351 -6.09 30.74 12.15
CA ALA A 351 -5.19 29.74 11.59
C ALA A 351 -4.50 30.23 10.31
N VAL A 352 -5.25 30.87 9.39
CA VAL A 352 -4.73 31.46 8.13
C VAL A 352 -3.62 32.46 8.39
N GLU A 353 -3.84 33.36 9.35
CA GLU A 353 -2.86 34.38 9.71
C GLU A 353 -1.65 33.76 10.41
N ALA A 354 -1.87 32.89 11.40
CA ALA A 354 -0.79 32.31 12.21
C ALA A 354 0.21 31.47 11.40
N ARG A 355 -0.24 30.83 10.30
CA ARG A 355 0.62 29.99 9.45
C ARG A 355 1.01 30.67 8.13
N GLY A 356 0.60 31.92 7.89
CA GLY A 356 0.94 32.65 6.66
C GLY A 356 0.38 32.02 5.39
N LEU A 357 -0.85 31.51 5.45
CA LEU A 357 -1.38 30.52 4.51
C LEU A 357 -1.70 31.07 3.12
N MET A 358 -1.90 32.38 3.01
CA MET A 358 -2.07 33.08 1.74
C MET A 358 -0.81 32.97 0.86
N ALA A 359 0.38 33.14 1.45
CA ALA A 359 1.65 33.08 0.73
C ALA A 359 1.98 31.66 0.27
N VAL A 360 1.71 30.66 1.11
CA VAL A 360 1.84 29.24 0.74
C VAL A 360 0.91 28.93 -0.43
N SER A 361 -0.37 29.33 -0.34
CA SER A 361 -1.37 29.08 -1.37
C SER A 361 -1.00 29.69 -2.72
N GLU A 362 -0.38 30.86 -2.74
CA GLU A 362 0.11 31.48 -3.99
C GLU A 362 1.14 30.58 -4.71
N VAL A 363 2.12 30.06 -3.97
CA VAL A 363 3.14 29.15 -4.52
C VAL A 363 2.51 27.83 -4.96
N GLU A 364 1.54 27.30 -4.21
CA GLU A 364 0.80 26.09 -4.58
C GLU A 364 0.05 26.26 -5.91
N GLN A 365 -0.69 27.36 -6.08
CA GLN A 365 -1.42 27.65 -7.30
C GLN A 365 -0.48 27.90 -8.49
N GLU A 366 0.67 28.55 -8.27
CA GLU A 366 1.68 28.74 -9.29
C GLU A 366 2.26 27.39 -9.76
N LEU A 367 2.61 26.49 -8.82
CA LEU A 367 3.10 25.14 -9.13
C LEU A 367 2.08 24.32 -9.93
N ALA A 368 0.81 24.38 -9.53
CA ALA A 368 -0.27 23.61 -10.14
C ALA A 368 -0.69 24.14 -11.52
N CYS A 369 -0.85 25.47 -11.66
CA CYS A 369 -1.53 26.08 -12.81
C CYS A 369 -0.60 26.83 -13.78
N ALA A 370 0.53 27.36 -13.30
CA ALA A 370 1.38 28.22 -14.11
C ALA A 370 2.15 27.44 -15.20
N GLY A 371 2.78 28.18 -16.12
CA GLY A 371 3.66 27.56 -17.12
C GLY A 371 4.82 26.83 -16.46
N ALA A 372 5.38 25.83 -17.12
CA ALA A 372 6.55 25.12 -16.58
C ALA A 372 7.75 26.10 -16.47
N ALA A 373 8.08 26.51 -15.25
CA ALA A 373 9.23 27.37 -14.93
C ALA A 373 10.07 26.76 -13.79
N LEU A 374 10.74 25.63 -14.08
CA LEU A 374 11.45 24.80 -13.09
C LEU A 374 12.32 25.60 -12.11
N GLY A 375 13.13 26.54 -12.60
CA GLY A 375 14.03 27.34 -11.77
C GLY A 375 13.29 28.29 -10.82
N ALA A 376 12.32 29.04 -11.33
CA ALA A 376 11.53 29.99 -10.53
C ALA A 376 10.69 29.25 -9.48
N HIS A 377 10.04 28.16 -9.87
CA HIS A 377 9.25 27.34 -8.96
C HIS A 377 10.11 26.68 -7.87
N ALA A 378 11.31 26.18 -8.23
CA ALA A 378 12.24 25.64 -7.24
C ALA A 378 12.68 26.71 -6.24
N GLU A 379 12.98 27.93 -6.71
CA GLU A 379 13.35 29.05 -5.84
C GLU A 379 12.20 29.50 -4.93
N ALA A 380 10.97 29.52 -5.43
CA ALA A 380 9.78 29.85 -4.64
C ALA A 380 9.59 28.84 -3.49
N VAL A 381 9.64 27.53 -3.79
CA VAL A 381 9.57 26.49 -2.75
C VAL A 381 10.75 26.58 -1.79
N ARG A 382 11.97 26.78 -2.28
CA ARG A 382 13.16 26.94 -1.42
C ARG A 382 13.06 28.13 -0.48
N ARG A 383 12.40 29.21 -0.87
CA ARG A 383 12.17 30.38 -0.02
C ARG A 383 11.14 30.10 1.07
N ALA A 384 10.11 29.33 0.76
CA ALA A 384 9.10 28.92 1.73
C ALA A 384 9.64 27.89 2.74
N VAL A 385 10.52 26.97 2.30
CA VAL A 385 11.11 25.92 3.16
C VAL A 385 12.09 26.53 4.16
N GLY A 386 11.75 26.41 5.44
CA GLY A 386 12.56 26.93 6.56
C GLY A 386 12.17 28.34 7.01
N ASP A 387 11.15 28.95 6.40
CA ASP A 387 10.53 30.16 6.93
C ASP A 387 9.73 29.81 8.20
N PRO A 388 10.07 30.38 9.37
CA PRO A 388 9.34 30.11 10.62
C PRO A 388 7.87 30.52 10.59
N ALA A 389 7.44 31.31 9.59
CA ALA A 389 6.04 31.67 9.38
C ALA A 389 5.17 30.47 8.95
N HIS A 390 5.75 29.40 8.41
CA HIS A 390 5.01 28.26 7.85
C HIS A 390 5.27 26.96 8.62
N ALA A 391 4.30 26.05 8.63
CA ALA A 391 4.46 24.78 9.32
C ALA A 391 5.31 23.78 8.52
N PRO A 392 6.02 22.84 9.17
CA PRO A 392 6.78 21.79 8.48
C PRO A 392 5.96 20.96 7.48
N ASP A 393 4.66 20.83 7.74
CA ASP A 393 3.72 20.09 6.91
C ASP A 393 3.41 20.84 5.61
N ASP A 394 3.35 22.18 5.66
CA ASP A 394 3.19 23.04 4.48
C ASP A 394 4.47 22.97 3.60
N TRP A 395 5.66 22.94 4.22
CA TRP A 395 6.92 22.76 3.48
C TRP A 395 7.01 21.43 2.74
N LEU A 396 6.61 20.34 3.41
CA LEU A 396 6.63 18.99 2.84
C LEU A 396 5.71 18.92 1.61
N ARG A 397 4.55 19.56 1.68
CA ARG A 397 3.56 19.59 0.61
C ARG A 397 4.01 20.40 -0.59
N LEU A 398 4.59 21.58 -0.38
CA LEU A 398 5.21 22.35 -1.46
C LEU A 398 6.33 21.56 -2.17
N ALA A 399 7.11 20.78 -1.42
CA ALA A 399 8.14 19.93 -2.00
C ALA A 399 7.56 18.73 -2.76
N ALA A 400 6.45 18.16 -2.28
CA ALA A 400 5.72 17.09 -2.96
C ALA A 400 5.09 17.56 -4.27
N LEU A 401 4.42 18.70 -4.23
CA LEU A 401 3.91 19.46 -5.37
C LEU A 401 4.99 19.60 -6.46
N PHE A 402 6.12 20.18 -6.06
CA PHE A 402 7.24 20.39 -6.95
C PHE A 402 7.77 19.06 -7.53
N ALA A 403 7.89 18.03 -6.69
CA ALA A 403 8.38 16.72 -7.11
C ALA A 403 7.45 16.08 -8.16
N LEU A 404 6.13 16.15 -7.98
CA LEU A 404 5.13 15.62 -8.91
C LEU A 404 5.11 16.42 -10.22
N ARG A 405 5.12 17.75 -10.15
CA ARG A 405 5.16 18.65 -11.32
C ARG A 405 6.39 18.43 -12.19
N TYR A 406 7.54 18.20 -11.56
CA TYR A 406 8.84 18.08 -12.24
C TYR A 406 9.46 16.69 -12.10
N GLU A 407 8.64 15.65 -12.07
CA GLU A 407 9.06 14.26 -11.88
C GLU A 407 10.07 13.76 -12.94
N ARG A 408 10.03 14.31 -14.17
CA ARG A 408 10.91 13.94 -15.29
C ARG A 408 12.21 14.75 -15.30
N ASP A 409 12.12 16.04 -15.04
CA ASP A 409 13.19 17.02 -15.33
C ASP A 409 13.80 17.66 -14.07
N GLY A 410 13.10 17.64 -12.94
CA GLY A 410 13.46 18.35 -11.69
C GLY A 410 14.13 17.49 -10.61
N GLY A 411 14.59 16.29 -10.94
CA GLY A 411 15.20 15.36 -9.98
C GLY A 411 16.30 15.96 -9.08
N PRO A 412 17.29 16.70 -9.62
CA PRO A 412 18.33 17.34 -8.80
C PRO A 412 17.77 18.39 -7.82
N GLN A 413 16.82 19.21 -8.28
CA GLN A 413 16.18 20.26 -7.47
C GLN A 413 15.29 19.64 -6.40
N ALA A 414 14.56 18.57 -6.71
CA ALA A 414 13.76 17.82 -5.74
C ALA A 414 14.65 17.16 -4.67
N ALA A 415 15.81 16.63 -5.05
CA ALA A 415 16.79 16.09 -4.09
C ALA A 415 17.39 17.18 -3.18
N ALA A 416 17.66 18.37 -3.74
CA ALA A 416 18.12 19.52 -2.96
C ALA A 416 17.05 20.01 -1.98
N LEU A 417 15.78 20.09 -2.41
CA LEU A 417 14.64 20.41 -1.54
C LEU A 417 14.48 19.39 -0.42
N ALA A 418 14.58 18.10 -0.73
CA ALA A 418 14.54 17.03 0.28
C ALA A 418 15.69 17.15 1.29
N GLN A 419 16.88 17.57 0.86
CA GLN A 419 17.97 17.86 1.78
C GLN A 419 17.67 19.07 2.66
N GLN A 420 17.17 20.16 2.07
CA GLN A 420 16.82 21.39 2.80
C GLN A 420 15.72 21.15 3.85
N LEU A 421 14.71 20.33 3.55
CA LEU A 421 13.69 19.91 4.52
C LEU A 421 14.31 19.20 5.74
N ARG A 422 15.31 18.34 5.53
CA ARG A 422 16.01 17.65 6.63
C ARG A 422 16.83 18.63 7.47
N GLU A 423 17.47 19.59 6.81
CA GLU A 423 18.26 20.64 7.48
C GLU A 423 17.34 21.59 8.28
N ALA A 424 16.14 21.86 7.78
CA ALA A 424 15.09 22.62 8.46
C ALA A 424 14.39 21.84 9.60
N GLY A 425 14.80 20.59 9.88
CA GLY A 425 14.32 19.80 11.01
C GLY A 425 13.14 18.86 10.71
N VAL A 426 12.72 18.71 9.44
CA VAL A 426 11.69 17.74 9.07
C VAL A 426 12.22 16.30 9.25
N PRO A 427 11.50 15.42 9.95
CA PRO A 427 11.94 14.05 10.19
C PRO A 427 12.25 13.31 8.88
N ARG A 428 13.33 12.51 8.88
CA ARG A 428 13.79 11.77 7.69
C ARG A 428 12.72 10.84 7.10
N GLU A 429 11.88 10.28 7.97
CA GLU A 429 10.75 9.42 7.60
C GLU A 429 9.71 10.18 6.78
N ARG A 430 9.39 11.42 7.18
CA ARG A 430 8.46 12.29 6.46
C ARG A 430 9.02 12.74 5.12
N VAL A 431 10.31 13.09 5.07
CA VAL A 431 10.98 13.45 3.80
C VAL A 431 11.06 12.25 2.84
N ALA A 432 11.11 11.02 3.36
CA ALA A 432 11.10 9.82 2.53
C ALA A 432 9.76 9.63 1.78
N LEU A 433 8.67 10.23 2.26
CA LEU A 433 7.37 10.19 1.60
C LEU A 433 7.41 10.76 0.19
N LEU A 434 8.23 11.78 -0.08
CA LEU A 434 8.41 12.35 -1.42
C LEU A 434 8.82 11.29 -2.45
N GLY A 435 9.70 10.36 -2.06
CA GLY A 435 10.13 9.26 -2.92
C GLY A 435 9.03 8.21 -3.10
N THR A 436 8.27 7.91 -2.04
CA THR A 436 7.14 6.98 -2.07
C THR A 436 6.01 7.52 -2.95
N LEU A 437 5.70 8.80 -2.83
CA LEU A 437 4.70 9.52 -3.61
C LEU A 437 5.00 9.41 -5.11
N LEU A 438 6.23 9.71 -5.52
CA LEU A 438 6.65 9.55 -6.92
C LEU A 438 6.65 8.10 -7.38
N ALA A 439 7.01 7.16 -6.51
CA ALA A 439 7.03 5.74 -6.86
C ALA A 439 5.62 5.16 -7.05
N ARG A 440 4.61 5.72 -6.38
CA ARG A 440 3.23 5.19 -6.40
C ARG A 440 2.26 5.99 -7.25
N CYS A 441 2.56 7.26 -7.46
CA CYS A 441 1.67 8.19 -8.10
C CYS A 441 2.37 9.07 -9.15
N GLY A 442 3.60 8.72 -9.54
CA GLY A 442 4.30 9.35 -10.66
C GLY A 442 3.68 8.98 -12.01
N ALA A 443 4.08 9.67 -13.08
CA ALA A 443 3.52 9.54 -14.44
C ALA A 443 3.51 8.13 -15.04
N LYS A 444 4.20 7.17 -14.45
CA LYS A 444 4.23 5.78 -14.92
C LYS A 444 3.03 4.97 -14.47
N GLU A 445 2.52 5.32 -13.30
CA GLU A 445 1.35 4.68 -12.72
C GLU A 445 0.06 5.44 -13.10
N ARG A 446 0.18 6.72 -13.50
CA ARG A 446 -0.94 7.57 -13.93
C ARG A 446 -1.35 7.32 -15.38
N VAL A 447 -2.66 7.38 -15.61
CA VAL A 447 -3.29 7.36 -16.94
C VAL A 447 -3.37 8.76 -17.50
N SER A 448 -3.73 9.73 -16.66
CA SER A 448 -3.94 11.11 -17.09
C SER A 448 -2.70 11.98 -16.87
N ASP A 449 -2.54 12.98 -17.76
CA ASP A 449 -1.58 14.03 -17.53
C ASP A 449 -2.18 15.08 -16.59
N LEU A 450 -1.75 14.99 -15.34
CA LEU A 450 -2.17 15.77 -14.19
C LEU A 450 -2.03 17.30 -14.37
N PHE A 451 -1.21 17.72 -15.33
CA PHE A 451 -0.66 19.07 -15.40
C PHE A 451 -0.79 19.75 -16.77
N GLN A 452 -1.23 19.01 -17.81
CA GLN A 452 -1.19 19.49 -19.20
C GLN A 452 -2.52 20.04 -19.74
N ASP A 453 -3.66 19.91 -19.04
CA ASP A 453 -4.97 20.24 -19.62
C ASP A 453 -5.38 21.74 -19.48
N ARG A 454 -4.57 22.64 -20.06
CA ARG A 454 -4.86 24.10 -20.13
C ARG A 454 -6.14 24.45 -20.89
N THR A 455 -6.67 23.52 -21.67
CA THR A 455 -7.89 23.72 -22.47
C THR A 455 -9.16 23.78 -21.63
N LEU A 456 -9.18 23.11 -20.46
CA LEU A 456 -10.35 23.01 -19.59
C LEU A 456 -10.51 24.22 -18.66
N SER A 457 -9.41 24.84 -18.21
CA SER A 457 -9.44 26.04 -17.35
C SER A 457 -10.18 27.20 -18.02
N SER A 458 -10.05 27.38 -19.34
CA SER A 458 -10.78 28.41 -20.10
C SER A 458 -12.30 28.20 -20.15
N ARG A 459 -12.77 26.93 -20.11
CA ARG A 459 -14.20 26.58 -20.14
C ARG A 459 -14.81 26.61 -18.75
N PHE A 460 -14.03 26.25 -17.73
CA PHE A 460 -14.46 26.30 -16.34
C PHE A 460 -14.41 27.73 -15.76
N ALA A 461 -13.55 28.61 -16.27
CA ALA A 461 -13.60 30.05 -15.99
C ALA A 461 -14.98 30.67 -16.31
N VAL A 462 -15.74 30.09 -17.25
CA VAL A 462 -17.12 30.50 -17.58
C VAL A 462 -18.13 30.03 -16.53
N LEU A 463 -17.93 28.85 -15.92
CA LEU A 463 -18.74 28.34 -14.81
C LEU A 463 -18.43 29.03 -13.49
N ALA A 464 -17.14 29.30 -13.23
CA ALA A 464 -16.68 30.10 -12.12
C ALA A 464 -17.38 31.47 -12.13
N LYS A 465 -17.52 32.12 -13.29
CA LYS A 465 -18.28 33.38 -13.44
C LYS A 465 -19.79 33.30 -13.09
N GLN A 466 -20.39 32.11 -13.03
CA GLN A 466 -21.83 31.94 -12.75
C GLN A 466 -22.15 31.53 -11.30
N HIS A 467 -21.25 30.79 -10.62
CA HIS A 467 -21.40 30.43 -9.20
C HIS A 467 -20.49 31.22 -8.25
N ILE A 468 -19.46 31.87 -8.77
CA ILE A 468 -18.66 32.89 -8.09
C ILE A 468 -19.09 34.22 -8.71
N LYS A 469 -19.96 34.97 -8.02
CA LYS A 469 -20.19 36.38 -8.37
C LYS A 469 -18.96 37.17 -7.92
N GLY A 470 -17.85 37.05 -8.65
CA GLY A 470 -16.58 37.62 -8.23
C GLY A 470 -15.52 37.66 -9.32
N VAL A 471 -14.63 38.64 -9.16
CA VAL A 471 -13.38 38.79 -9.91
C VAL A 471 -12.55 37.52 -9.78
N GLU A 472 -11.83 37.12 -10.84
CA GLU A 472 -10.92 35.98 -10.81
C GLU A 472 -9.99 36.06 -9.59
N ASN A 473 -10.13 35.09 -8.68
CA ASN A 473 -9.33 35.03 -7.46
C ASN A 473 -8.03 34.27 -7.77
N VAL A 474 -6.89 34.92 -7.49
CA VAL A 474 -5.55 34.35 -7.68
C VAL A 474 -5.39 33.03 -6.92
N TYR A 475 -6.13 32.84 -5.82
CA TYR A 475 -6.01 31.68 -4.95
C TYR A 475 -6.90 30.48 -5.34
N THR A 476 -7.77 30.60 -6.35
CA THR A 476 -8.70 29.52 -6.77
C THR A 476 -8.64 29.26 -8.27
N GLN A 477 -7.44 29.12 -8.83
CA GLN A 477 -7.23 28.93 -10.27
C GLN A 477 -7.31 27.45 -10.69
N HIS A 478 -6.87 26.56 -9.80
CA HIS A 478 -6.87 25.14 -10.03
C HIS A 478 -8.30 24.58 -10.20
N VAL A 479 -8.44 23.61 -11.11
CA VAL A 479 -9.69 22.88 -11.38
C VAL A 479 -9.41 21.38 -11.38
N PRO A 480 -10.20 20.57 -10.64
CA PRO A 480 -10.00 19.13 -10.62
C PRO A 480 -10.14 18.44 -11.99
N PRO A 481 -9.19 17.62 -12.49
CA PRO A 481 -9.32 16.80 -13.70
C PRO A 481 -10.53 15.87 -13.69
N LEU A 482 -11.06 15.51 -12.52
CA LEU A 482 -12.35 14.84 -12.39
C LEU A 482 -13.43 15.55 -13.22
N VAL A 483 -13.47 16.88 -13.21
CA VAL A 483 -14.42 17.70 -13.99
C VAL A 483 -14.28 17.42 -15.49
N GLY A 484 -13.05 17.41 -16.01
CA GLY A 484 -12.77 17.12 -17.42
C GLY A 484 -13.16 15.70 -17.82
N THR A 485 -12.90 14.73 -16.95
CA THR A 485 -13.32 13.34 -17.14
C THR A 485 -14.85 13.19 -17.13
N LEU A 486 -15.54 13.85 -16.21
CA LEU A 486 -17.01 13.89 -16.16
C LEU A 486 -17.62 14.56 -17.39
N GLU A 487 -17.04 15.67 -17.86
CA GLU A 487 -17.46 16.36 -19.09
C GLU A 487 -17.30 15.45 -20.32
N ARG A 488 -16.13 14.81 -20.46
CA ARG A 488 -15.88 13.85 -21.55
C ARG A 488 -16.87 12.68 -21.51
N LEU A 489 -17.16 12.15 -20.32
CA LEU A 489 -18.13 11.06 -20.14
C LEU A 489 -19.55 11.49 -20.51
N ALA A 490 -20.02 12.62 -19.98
CA ALA A 490 -21.37 13.13 -20.24
C ALA A 490 -21.60 13.49 -21.71
N LYS A 491 -20.53 13.80 -22.46
CA LYS A 491 -20.57 14.06 -23.91
C LYS A 491 -20.35 12.82 -24.77
N GLY A 492 -20.15 11.64 -24.18
CA GLY A 492 -19.84 10.40 -24.90
C GLY A 492 -18.48 10.40 -25.59
N LYS A 493 -17.52 11.21 -25.11
CA LYS A 493 -16.17 11.39 -25.66
C LYS A 493 -15.08 10.79 -24.77
N LEU A 494 -15.45 10.04 -23.74
CA LEU A 494 -14.48 9.39 -22.86
C LEU A 494 -13.81 8.21 -23.58
N SER A 495 -12.47 8.16 -23.53
CA SER A 495 -11.67 7.13 -24.19
C SER A 495 -11.95 5.74 -23.59
N GLU A 496 -12.22 4.75 -24.43
CA GLU A 496 -12.37 3.35 -23.98
C GLU A 496 -11.02 2.69 -23.63
N ALA A 497 -9.90 3.23 -24.12
CA ALA A 497 -8.58 2.74 -23.76
C ALA A 497 -8.17 3.19 -22.34
N GLU A 498 -8.54 4.42 -21.96
CA GLU A 498 -8.28 4.98 -20.63
C GLU A 498 -9.34 4.52 -19.61
N TYR A 499 -10.60 4.38 -20.05
CA TYR A 499 -11.73 4.03 -19.20
C TYR A 499 -12.60 2.94 -19.85
N PRO A 500 -12.10 1.69 -19.87
CA PRO A 500 -12.85 0.54 -20.39
C PRO A 500 -14.17 0.33 -19.64
N ALA A 501 -15.18 -0.16 -20.37
CA ALA A 501 -16.44 -0.61 -19.79
C ALA A 501 -16.32 -2.07 -19.36
N ALA A 502 -16.72 -2.39 -18.13
CA ALA A 502 -16.75 -3.77 -17.64
C ALA A 502 -17.82 -4.62 -18.36
N ASP A 503 -18.86 -3.97 -18.90
CA ASP A 503 -20.01 -4.63 -19.52
C ASP A 503 -19.90 -4.84 -21.03
N ARG A 504 -18.83 -4.33 -21.66
CA ARG A 504 -18.64 -4.41 -23.11
C ARG A 504 -17.31 -5.06 -23.45
N ALA A 505 -17.36 -6.10 -24.27
CA ALA A 505 -16.18 -6.60 -24.95
C ALA A 505 -15.58 -5.51 -25.85
N ALA A 506 -14.26 -5.42 -25.90
CA ALA A 506 -13.54 -4.46 -26.73
C ALA A 506 -14.01 -4.55 -28.20
N GLY A 507 -14.53 -3.44 -28.75
CA GLY A 507 -15.03 -3.37 -30.12
C GLY A 507 -16.53 -3.62 -30.32
N ALA A 508 -17.32 -3.72 -29.26
CA ALA A 508 -18.77 -3.93 -29.35
C ALA A 508 -19.54 -2.66 -29.78
N GLY A 509 -19.84 -2.52 -31.08
CA GLY A 509 -20.87 -1.61 -31.62
C GLY A 509 -20.68 -0.10 -31.36
N PRO A 510 -21.66 0.74 -31.76
CA PRO A 510 -21.60 2.20 -31.52
C PRO A 510 -21.57 2.53 -30.01
N PRO A 511 -20.94 3.63 -29.58
CA PRO A 511 -20.89 4.04 -28.17
C PRO A 511 -22.32 4.20 -27.61
N PRO A 512 -22.53 3.86 -26.33
CA PRO A 512 -23.85 4.01 -25.71
C PRO A 512 -24.26 5.49 -25.70
N PRO A 513 -25.57 5.79 -25.69
CA PRO A 513 -26.05 7.15 -25.52
C PRO A 513 -25.49 7.77 -24.22
N PRO A 514 -25.27 9.09 -24.19
CA PRO A 514 -24.68 9.76 -23.04
C PRO A 514 -25.57 9.58 -21.79
N PRO A 515 -24.95 9.31 -20.61
CA PRO A 515 -25.70 9.07 -19.38
C PRO A 515 -26.27 10.36 -18.81
N ARG A 516 -27.50 10.28 -18.25
CA ARG A 516 -28.07 11.37 -17.43
C ARG A 516 -27.72 11.27 -15.95
N LEU A 517 -27.31 10.10 -15.47
CA LEU A 517 -26.83 9.89 -14.12
C LEU A 517 -25.42 9.30 -14.17
N ILE A 518 -24.47 9.99 -13.55
CA ILE A 518 -23.08 9.54 -13.42
C ILE A 518 -22.80 9.37 -11.93
N VAL A 519 -22.32 8.20 -11.53
CA VAL A 519 -21.80 7.93 -10.20
C VAL A 519 -20.28 7.82 -10.33
N ALA A 520 -19.53 8.80 -9.85
CA ALA A 520 -18.07 8.74 -9.82
C ALA A 520 -17.62 8.24 -8.44
N PHE A 521 -16.87 7.14 -8.38
CA PHE A 521 -16.37 6.56 -7.14
C PHE A 521 -14.84 6.55 -7.13
N VAL A 522 -14.23 7.30 -6.21
CA VAL A 522 -12.78 7.43 -6.07
C VAL A 522 -12.26 6.49 -4.99
N VAL A 523 -11.57 5.43 -5.41
CA VAL A 523 -10.82 4.52 -4.56
C VAL A 523 -9.63 5.28 -3.95
N GLY A 524 -9.48 5.26 -2.63
CA GLY A 524 -8.50 6.08 -1.90
C GLY A 524 -9.11 7.36 -1.32
N GLY A 525 -10.35 7.67 -1.68
CA GLY A 525 -11.15 8.74 -1.07
C GLY A 525 -11.29 9.96 -1.97
N THR A 526 -12.35 10.73 -1.74
CA THR A 526 -12.68 12.00 -2.41
C THR A 526 -12.12 13.19 -1.65
N THR A 527 -12.06 14.38 -2.26
CA THR A 527 -11.83 15.64 -1.54
C THR A 527 -13.09 16.51 -1.51
N TYR A 528 -13.17 17.47 -0.59
CA TYR A 528 -14.29 18.43 -0.58
C TYR A 528 -14.22 19.44 -1.73
N GLU A 529 -13.04 19.67 -2.32
CA GLU A 529 -12.91 20.44 -3.57
C GLU A 529 -13.64 19.75 -4.73
N GLU A 530 -13.42 18.44 -4.90
CA GLU A 530 -14.12 17.64 -5.92
C GLU A 530 -15.63 17.64 -5.67
N ALA A 531 -16.06 17.54 -4.41
CA ALA A 531 -17.46 17.63 -4.03
C ALA A 531 -18.06 19.00 -4.40
N ALA A 532 -17.37 20.10 -4.09
CA ALA A 532 -17.79 21.46 -4.44
C ALA A 532 -17.86 21.66 -5.97
N ALA A 533 -16.89 21.13 -6.72
CA ALA A 533 -16.89 21.16 -8.18
C ALA A 533 -18.09 20.39 -8.76
N VAL A 534 -18.39 19.19 -8.22
CA VAL A 534 -19.55 18.38 -8.61
C VAL A 534 -20.88 19.09 -8.25
N ALA A 535 -20.95 19.77 -7.10
CA ALA A 535 -22.11 20.58 -6.73
C ALA A 535 -22.36 21.70 -7.74
N GLY A 536 -21.30 22.43 -8.14
CA GLY A 536 -21.36 23.48 -9.14
C GLY A 536 -21.78 22.96 -10.52
N LEU A 537 -21.25 21.80 -10.93
CA LEU A 537 -21.63 21.13 -12.18
C LEU A 537 -23.12 20.75 -12.20
N ASN A 538 -23.62 20.17 -11.11
CA ASN A 538 -25.03 19.81 -10.98
C ASN A 538 -25.95 21.03 -11.01
N ALA A 539 -25.57 22.10 -10.31
CA ALA A 539 -26.34 23.35 -10.27
C ALA A 539 -26.38 24.06 -11.62
N ALA A 540 -25.28 24.04 -12.38
CA ALA A 540 -25.23 24.56 -13.74
C ALA A 540 -26.08 23.72 -14.71
N ALA A 541 -25.93 22.39 -14.67
CA ALA A 541 -26.71 21.47 -15.49
C ALA A 541 -28.23 21.60 -15.25
N ALA A 542 -28.64 21.88 -14.01
CA ALA A 542 -30.04 22.14 -13.66
C ALA A 542 -30.58 23.44 -14.27
N LYS A 543 -29.73 24.45 -14.47
CA LYS A 543 -30.07 25.72 -15.15
C LYS A 543 -29.94 25.63 -16.68
N GLY A 544 -29.47 24.50 -17.21
CA GLY A 544 -29.16 24.34 -18.63
C GLY A 544 -27.88 25.07 -19.05
N GLU A 545 -27.00 25.38 -18.10
CA GLU A 545 -25.75 26.10 -18.29
C GLU A 545 -24.54 25.17 -18.04
N GLY A 546 -23.36 25.56 -18.49
CA GLY A 546 -22.12 24.83 -18.19
C GLY A 546 -21.78 23.66 -19.12
N PRO A 547 -20.82 22.81 -18.72
CA PRO A 547 -20.18 21.82 -19.58
C PRO A 547 -20.97 20.51 -19.65
N LEU A 548 -21.83 20.23 -18.67
CA LEU A 548 -22.68 19.03 -18.66
C LEU A 548 -23.97 19.29 -19.45
N PRO A 549 -24.49 18.28 -20.19
CA PRO A 549 -25.79 18.39 -20.83
C PRO A 549 -26.90 18.68 -19.80
N PRO A 550 -27.95 19.46 -20.16
CA PRO A 550 -29.07 19.75 -19.27
C PRO A 550 -29.73 18.46 -18.75
N GLY A 551 -30.03 18.44 -17.45
CA GLY A 551 -30.62 17.27 -16.78
C GLY A 551 -29.63 16.15 -16.42
N THR A 552 -28.33 16.34 -16.67
CA THR A 552 -27.29 15.45 -16.15
C THR A 552 -27.10 15.66 -14.65
N ARG A 553 -27.08 14.58 -13.87
CA ARG A 553 -26.78 14.56 -12.45
C ARG A 553 -25.54 13.71 -12.18
N VAL A 554 -24.65 14.23 -11.36
CA VAL A 554 -23.44 13.54 -10.90
C VAL A 554 -23.53 13.30 -9.40
N LEU A 555 -23.24 12.07 -8.98
CA LEU A 555 -23.02 11.69 -7.59
C LEU A 555 -21.54 11.34 -7.43
N LEU A 556 -20.86 11.99 -6.48
CA LEU A 556 -19.48 11.71 -6.13
C LEU A 556 -19.43 10.82 -4.89
N GLY A 557 -18.61 9.79 -4.91
CA GLY A 557 -18.32 8.97 -3.75
C GLY A 557 -16.88 8.53 -3.68
N GLY A 558 -16.48 8.01 -2.54
CA GLY A 558 -15.17 7.40 -2.36
C GLY A 558 -15.10 6.59 -1.08
N THR A 559 -13.94 6.00 -0.82
CA THR A 559 -13.69 5.22 0.41
C THR A 559 -13.67 6.06 1.70
N GLY A 560 -13.66 7.38 1.56
CA GLY A 560 -13.62 8.38 2.62
C GLY A 560 -13.47 9.77 2.03
N VAL A 561 -13.40 10.79 2.88
CA VAL A 561 -13.00 12.14 2.48
C VAL A 561 -11.60 12.39 3.02
N GLN A 562 -10.68 12.70 2.11
CA GLN A 562 -9.28 12.95 2.44
C GLN A 562 -9.05 14.46 2.53
N ASN A 563 -8.24 14.84 3.51
CA ASN A 563 -7.47 16.07 3.46
C ASN A 563 -6.01 15.70 3.20
N SER A 564 -5.18 16.73 3.12
CA SER A 564 -3.79 16.51 2.77
C SER A 564 -2.97 15.72 3.79
N SER A 565 -3.25 15.98 5.07
CA SER A 565 -2.54 15.39 6.18
C SER A 565 -2.95 13.94 6.40
N SER A 566 -4.20 13.58 6.09
CA SER A 566 -4.69 12.20 6.11
C SER A 566 -4.12 11.41 4.93
N PHE A 567 -4.02 11.99 3.74
CA PHE A 567 -3.39 11.33 2.60
C PHE A 567 -1.89 11.05 2.82
N LEU A 568 -1.13 12.03 3.30
CA LEU A 568 0.29 11.86 3.67
C LEU A 568 0.49 10.79 4.75
N ARG A 569 -0.45 10.69 5.68
CA ARG A 569 -0.44 9.67 6.74
C ARG A 569 -0.71 8.29 6.17
N ASP A 570 -1.71 8.15 5.29
CA ASP A 570 -2.02 6.89 4.61
C ASP A 570 -0.77 6.38 3.83
N LEU A 571 -0.06 7.28 3.15
CA LEU A 571 1.19 6.97 2.45
C LEU A 571 2.32 6.57 3.41
N ALA A 572 2.42 7.22 4.58
CA ALA A 572 3.42 6.91 5.59
C ALA A 572 3.19 5.55 6.25
N GLU A 573 1.93 5.24 6.58
CA GLU A 573 1.54 3.93 7.12
C GLU A 573 1.88 2.81 6.13
N GLU A 574 1.64 3.02 4.84
CA GLU A 574 2.02 2.06 3.79
C GLU A 574 3.54 1.85 3.72
N LEU A 575 4.32 2.95 3.72
CA LEU A 575 5.78 2.89 3.69
C LEU A 575 6.34 2.10 4.89
N MET A 576 5.76 2.31 6.07
CA MET A 576 6.14 1.62 7.30
C MET A 576 5.79 0.14 7.24
N ALA A 577 4.57 -0.21 6.81
CA ALA A 577 4.13 -1.59 6.67
C ALA A 577 5.00 -2.38 5.68
N GLY A 578 5.26 -1.81 4.49
CA GLY A 578 6.11 -2.43 3.47
C GLY A 578 7.57 -2.59 3.93
N SER A 579 8.12 -1.58 4.61
CA SER A 579 9.49 -1.62 5.13
C SER A 579 9.66 -2.66 6.24
N LEU A 580 8.77 -2.67 7.22
CA LEU A 580 8.82 -3.60 8.36
C LEU A 580 8.65 -5.05 7.92
N ALA A 581 7.78 -5.32 6.96
CA ALA A 581 7.60 -6.67 6.43
C ALA A 581 8.77 -7.15 5.59
N GLY A 582 9.35 -6.28 4.76
CA GLY A 582 10.58 -6.59 4.04
C GLY A 582 11.73 -6.94 4.99
N ILE A 583 11.89 -6.18 6.08
CA ILE A 583 12.90 -6.43 7.12
C ILE A 583 12.64 -7.76 7.83
N THR A 584 11.41 -7.99 8.25
CA THR A 584 11.08 -9.12 9.13
C THR A 584 11.05 -10.43 8.34
N GLY A 585 10.52 -10.44 7.11
CA GLY A 585 10.63 -11.60 6.21
C GLY A 585 12.08 -12.01 5.93
N LYS A 586 12.99 -11.05 5.73
CA LYS A 586 14.44 -11.35 5.60
C LYS A 586 15.06 -11.85 6.89
N THR A 587 14.61 -11.34 8.04
CA THR A 587 15.12 -11.72 9.35
C THR A 587 14.72 -13.15 9.71
N CYS A 588 13.48 -13.55 9.45
CA CYS A 588 12.99 -14.91 9.72
C CYS A 588 13.76 -16.00 8.95
N VAL A 589 14.25 -15.69 7.75
CA VAL A 589 14.99 -16.65 6.90
C VAL A 589 16.49 -16.58 7.11
N ALA A 590 16.97 -15.62 7.90
CA ALA A 590 18.38 -15.42 8.18
C ALA A 590 19.09 -16.68 8.72
N PRO A 591 18.48 -17.50 9.60
CA PRO A 591 19.10 -18.75 10.07
C PRO A 591 19.38 -19.75 8.94
N LEU A 592 18.43 -19.92 8.01
CA LEU A 592 18.58 -20.80 6.85
C LEU A 592 19.59 -20.25 5.85
N GLU A 593 19.59 -18.94 5.62
CA GLU A 593 20.59 -18.26 4.81
C GLU A 593 22.00 -18.38 5.39
N ARG A 594 22.13 -18.29 6.72
CA ARG A 594 23.41 -18.51 7.40
C ARG A 594 23.89 -19.95 7.23
N ALA A 595 23.02 -20.94 7.44
CA ALA A 595 23.35 -22.34 7.21
C ALA A 595 23.81 -22.59 5.77
N LYS A 596 23.07 -22.06 4.78
CA LYS A 596 23.44 -22.13 3.36
C LYS A 596 24.85 -21.60 3.10
N ILE A 597 25.20 -20.42 3.63
CA ILE A 597 26.53 -19.82 3.46
C ILE A 597 27.64 -20.75 4.02
N LEU A 598 27.43 -21.36 5.19
CA LEU A 598 28.42 -22.26 5.81
C LEU A 598 28.66 -23.55 5.00
N PHE A 599 27.60 -24.10 4.40
CA PHE A 599 27.72 -25.24 3.47
C PHE A 599 28.44 -24.85 2.17
N GLN A 600 28.08 -23.72 1.55
CA GLN A 600 28.69 -23.26 0.27
C GLN A 600 30.18 -22.92 0.42
N THR A 601 30.57 -22.39 1.58
CA THR A 601 31.97 -22.04 1.90
C THR A 601 32.80 -23.24 2.34
N GLY A 602 32.21 -24.43 2.49
CA GLY A 602 32.90 -25.66 2.86
C GLY A 602 33.35 -25.74 4.32
N ARG A 603 32.84 -24.86 5.18
CA ARG A 603 33.15 -24.87 6.63
C ARG A 603 32.44 -26.00 7.37
N LEU A 604 31.39 -26.56 6.78
CA LEU A 604 30.69 -27.76 7.23
C LEU A 604 30.52 -28.70 6.03
N THR A 605 31.12 -29.89 6.09
CA THR A 605 31.16 -30.84 4.96
C THR A 605 30.25 -32.05 5.14
N SER A 606 29.71 -32.30 6.35
CA SER A 606 28.88 -33.48 6.62
C SER A 606 27.97 -33.27 7.83
N GLY A 607 26.69 -32.99 7.59
CA GLY A 607 25.66 -32.85 8.64
C GLY A 607 24.28 -32.52 8.04
N SER A 608 23.21 -32.92 8.73
CA SER A 608 21.85 -32.48 8.37
C SER A 608 21.68 -30.99 8.69
N LEU A 609 20.77 -30.30 7.99
CA LEU A 609 20.45 -28.89 8.27
C LEU A 609 20.09 -28.66 9.74
N ALA A 610 19.33 -29.60 10.33
CA ALA A 610 18.93 -29.57 11.73
C ALA A 610 20.14 -29.66 12.68
N ALA A 611 21.10 -30.55 12.39
CA ALA A 611 22.32 -30.67 13.18
C ALA A 611 23.18 -29.39 13.10
N THR A 612 23.28 -28.77 11.92
CA THR A 612 23.99 -27.50 11.72
C THR A 612 23.36 -26.36 12.50
N LEU A 613 22.04 -26.19 12.43
CA LEU A 613 21.32 -25.17 13.19
C LEU A 613 21.43 -25.40 14.70
N ALA A 614 21.32 -26.66 15.15
CA ALA A 614 21.49 -27.03 16.55
C ALA A 614 22.92 -26.77 17.06
N ALA A 615 23.95 -27.03 16.24
CA ALA A 615 25.34 -26.72 16.59
C ALA A 615 25.57 -25.22 16.72
N ILE A 616 25.08 -24.42 15.77
CA ILE A 616 25.17 -22.95 15.83
C ILE A 616 24.48 -22.44 17.10
N TYR A 617 23.28 -22.94 17.40
CA TYR A 617 22.54 -22.56 18.60
C TYR A 617 23.27 -22.93 19.89
N ARG A 618 23.85 -24.13 19.99
CA ARG A 618 24.56 -24.59 21.20
C ARG A 618 25.87 -23.84 21.45
N HIS A 619 26.61 -23.47 20.41
CA HIS A 619 27.93 -22.85 20.55
C HIS A 619 27.91 -21.32 20.52
N GLU A 620 26.99 -20.70 19.77
CA GLU A 620 26.93 -19.24 19.62
C GLU A 620 25.66 -18.62 20.20
N GLY A 621 24.73 -19.44 20.68
CA GLY A 621 23.43 -19.00 21.17
C GLY A 621 22.49 -18.55 20.05
N PHE A 622 21.32 -18.05 20.47
CA PHE A 622 20.26 -17.60 19.56
C PHE A 622 20.71 -16.46 18.62
N SER A 623 21.45 -15.47 19.15
CA SER A 623 21.94 -14.33 18.35
C SER A 623 22.97 -14.75 17.29
N GLY A 624 23.63 -15.88 17.47
CA GLY A 624 24.49 -16.49 16.47
C GLY A 624 23.73 -16.71 15.15
N LEU A 625 22.56 -17.34 15.18
CA LEU A 625 21.79 -17.73 13.98
C LEU A 625 21.57 -16.58 12.98
N PHE A 626 21.57 -15.34 13.44
CA PHE A 626 21.30 -14.13 12.65
C PHE A 626 22.56 -13.34 12.24
N ARG A 627 23.77 -13.87 12.46
CA ARG A 627 25.01 -13.19 12.01
C ARG A 627 25.02 -12.94 10.51
N GLY A 628 25.26 -11.69 10.13
CA GLY A 628 25.18 -11.22 8.75
C GLY A 628 23.79 -10.71 8.31
N ASN A 629 22.74 -10.90 9.12
CA ASN A 629 21.40 -10.42 8.80
C ASN A 629 21.36 -8.88 8.70
N GLY A 630 22.02 -8.15 9.61
CA GLY A 630 22.05 -6.68 9.56
C GLY A 630 22.58 -6.10 8.25
N ALA A 631 23.65 -6.69 7.69
CA ALA A 631 24.16 -6.31 6.36
C ALA A 631 23.19 -6.70 5.23
N SER A 632 22.41 -7.76 5.42
CA SER A 632 21.39 -8.21 4.47
C SER A 632 20.20 -7.27 4.40
N VAL A 633 19.79 -6.74 5.55
CA VAL A 633 18.72 -5.74 5.71
C VAL A 633 19.16 -4.39 5.17
N LEU A 634 20.36 -3.92 5.55
CA LEU A 634 20.91 -2.65 5.08
C LEU A 634 21.06 -2.58 3.55
N ARG A 635 21.25 -3.74 2.90
CA ARG A 635 21.37 -3.84 1.45
C ARG A 635 20.04 -3.69 0.70
N ILE A 636 18.89 -3.90 1.34
CA ILE A 636 17.58 -3.96 0.67
C ILE A 636 17.30 -2.66 -0.08
N VAL A 637 17.33 -1.54 0.65
CA VAL A 637 16.98 -0.22 0.15
C VAL A 637 17.87 0.21 -1.02
N PRO A 638 19.22 0.21 -0.91
CA PRO A 638 20.07 0.63 -2.02
C PRO A 638 20.00 -0.32 -3.22
N TYR A 639 19.75 -1.63 -3.01
CA TYR A 639 19.59 -2.57 -4.10
C TYR A 639 18.35 -2.26 -4.94
N SER A 640 17.20 -2.09 -4.30
CA SER A 640 15.94 -1.82 -4.98
C SER A 640 15.98 -0.48 -5.71
N ALA A 641 16.50 0.58 -5.07
CA ALA A 641 16.60 1.90 -5.68
C ALA A 641 17.42 1.89 -6.98
N ILE A 642 18.57 1.23 -6.98
CA ILE A 642 19.45 1.14 -8.15
C ILE A 642 18.85 0.23 -9.22
N HIS A 643 18.19 -0.86 -8.81
CA HIS A 643 17.54 -1.76 -9.75
C HIS A 643 16.45 -1.04 -10.53
N PHE A 644 15.53 -0.34 -9.87
CA PHE A 644 14.44 0.36 -10.56
C PHE A 644 14.96 1.50 -11.44
N THR A 645 15.83 2.36 -10.92
CA THR A 645 16.41 3.47 -11.71
C THR A 645 17.19 2.97 -12.93
N ALA A 646 18.02 1.94 -12.77
CA ALA A 646 18.76 1.34 -13.89
C ALA A 646 17.84 0.63 -14.87
N TYR A 647 16.80 -0.06 -14.40
CA TYR A 647 15.81 -0.70 -15.27
C TYR A 647 15.13 0.32 -16.17
N GLU A 648 14.67 1.44 -15.61
CA GLU A 648 14.05 2.49 -16.41
C GLU A 648 15.00 3.08 -17.44
N HIS A 649 16.25 3.31 -17.05
CA HIS A 649 17.27 3.85 -17.94
C HIS A 649 17.57 2.89 -19.09
N TYR A 650 17.78 1.60 -18.79
CA TYR A 650 18.01 0.57 -19.81
C TYR A 650 16.78 0.32 -20.67
N ARG A 651 15.57 0.40 -20.10
CA ARG A 651 14.32 0.26 -20.84
C ARG A 651 14.13 1.42 -21.81
N ARG A 652 14.36 2.68 -21.40
CA ARG A 652 14.34 3.83 -22.32
C ARG A 652 15.35 3.65 -23.46
N LEU A 653 16.60 3.33 -23.12
CA LEU A 653 17.65 3.12 -24.13
C LEU A 653 17.35 1.97 -25.09
N LEU A 654 16.90 0.80 -24.61
CA LEU A 654 16.71 -0.39 -25.44
C LEU A 654 15.36 -0.42 -26.15
N VAL A 655 14.29 -0.04 -25.46
CA VAL A 655 12.91 -0.16 -25.97
C VAL A 655 12.53 1.02 -26.85
N GLU A 656 12.92 2.26 -26.52
CA GLU A 656 12.60 3.43 -27.38
C GLU A 656 13.40 3.38 -28.70
N HIS A 657 14.66 2.94 -28.68
CA HIS A 657 15.43 2.77 -29.92
C HIS A 657 14.86 1.67 -30.83
N VAL A 658 14.35 0.57 -30.25
CA VAL A 658 13.72 -0.53 -31.02
C VAL A 658 12.33 -0.14 -31.51
N MET A 659 11.55 0.62 -30.74
CA MET A 659 10.27 1.19 -31.16
C MET A 659 10.45 2.25 -32.27
N ALA A 660 11.49 3.07 -32.19
CA ALA A 660 11.82 4.09 -33.21
C ALA A 660 12.33 3.49 -34.52
N ALA A 661 12.93 2.30 -34.49
CA ALA A 661 13.43 1.58 -35.67
C ALA A 661 12.42 0.60 -36.29
N GLY A 662 11.25 0.39 -35.66
CA GLY A 662 10.25 -0.57 -36.10
C GLY A 662 9.04 0.06 -36.81
N PRO A 663 8.28 -0.71 -37.63
CA PRO A 663 7.02 -0.24 -38.20
C PRO A 663 5.96 -0.01 -37.10
N PRO A 664 5.09 1.03 -37.23
CA PRO A 664 4.09 1.36 -36.21
C PRO A 664 3.10 0.21 -36.00
N GLY A 665 2.82 -0.13 -34.73
CA GLY A 665 1.77 -1.08 -34.33
C GLY A 665 2.23 -2.47 -33.87
N ARG A 666 3.54 -2.75 -33.77
CA ARG A 666 4.04 -4.05 -33.27
C ARG A 666 4.51 -3.96 -31.82
N SER A 667 4.07 -4.89 -30.97
CA SER A 667 4.52 -4.98 -29.57
C SER A 667 5.99 -5.40 -29.47
N VAL A 668 6.70 -4.85 -28.49
CA VAL A 668 8.12 -5.10 -28.28
C VAL A 668 8.31 -6.55 -27.81
N PRO A 669 9.23 -7.33 -28.41
CA PRO A 669 9.54 -8.67 -27.93
C PRO A 669 9.98 -8.64 -26.46
N PRO A 670 9.43 -9.48 -25.57
CA PRO A 670 9.74 -9.47 -24.14
C PRO A 670 11.22 -9.73 -23.77
N VAL A 671 12.04 -10.13 -24.76
CA VAL A 671 13.49 -10.29 -24.61
C VAL A 671 14.20 -8.97 -24.29
N TRP A 672 13.67 -7.83 -24.74
CA TRP A 672 14.27 -6.52 -24.48
C TRP A 672 13.99 -6.03 -23.06
N ASP A 673 12.78 -6.25 -22.55
CA ASP A 673 12.47 -6.01 -21.13
C ASP A 673 13.28 -6.95 -20.22
N LEU A 674 13.52 -8.20 -20.66
CA LEU A 674 14.42 -9.13 -19.96
C LEU A 674 15.86 -8.61 -19.95
N ALA A 675 16.37 -8.11 -21.07
CA ALA A 675 17.72 -7.55 -21.17
C ALA A 675 17.88 -6.31 -20.28
N ALA A 676 16.89 -5.40 -20.30
CA ALA A 676 16.84 -4.25 -19.40
C ALA A 676 16.80 -4.68 -17.93
N GLY A 677 15.98 -5.67 -17.58
CA GLY A 677 15.88 -6.23 -16.23
C GLY A 677 17.17 -6.92 -15.77
N ALA A 678 17.84 -7.67 -16.65
CA ALA A 678 19.10 -8.32 -16.34
C ALA A 678 20.25 -7.30 -16.17
N GLY A 679 20.29 -6.27 -17.03
CA GLY A 679 21.22 -5.14 -16.89
C GLY A 679 21.01 -4.38 -15.59
N ALA A 680 19.75 -4.11 -15.23
CA ALA A 680 19.38 -3.47 -13.97
C ALA A 680 19.81 -4.28 -12.75
N GLY A 681 19.56 -5.60 -12.78
CA GLY A 681 20.03 -6.54 -11.77
C GLY A 681 21.56 -6.55 -11.63
N ALA A 682 22.29 -6.54 -12.74
CA ALA A 682 23.75 -6.48 -12.73
C ALA A 682 24.25 -5.18 -12.07
N SER A 683 23.69 -4.03 -12.45
CA SER A 683 24.05 -2.72 -11.90
C SER A 683 23.75 -2.59 -10.41
N ALA A 684 22.58 -3.08 -9.97
CA ALA A 684 22.22 -3.12 -8.55
C ALA A 684 23.16 -4.02 -7.73
N VAL A 685 23.51 -5.20 -8.26
CA VAL A 685 24.47 -6.12 -7.62
C VAL A 685 25.87 -5.50 -7.55
N LEU A 686 26.34 -4.84 -8.62
CA LEU A 686 27.64 -4.18 -8.65
C LEU A 686 27.75 -3.12 -7.54
N VAL A 687 26.80 -2.20 -7.45
CA VAL A 687 26.88 -1.11 -6.47
C VAL A 687 26.73 -1.64 -5.04
N THR A 688 25.86 -2.63 -4.82
CA THR A 688 25.62 -3.18 -3.48
C THR A 688 26.54 -4.33 -3.09
N TYR A 689 27.51 -4.68 -3.93
CA TYR A 689 28.40 -5.82 -3.74
C TYR A 689 29.19 -5.79 -2.41
N PRO A 690 29.72 -4.65 -1.94
CA PRO A 690 30.45 -4.60 -0.67
C PRO A 690 29.61 -5.09 0.53
N LEU A 691 28.31 -4.78 0.57
CA LEU A 691 27.41 -5.26 1.62
C LEU A 691 27.16 -6.77 1.51
N ASP A 692 27.10 -7.31 0.29
CA ASP A 692 27.01 -8.76 0.06
C ASP A 692 28.28 -9.50 0.51
N LEU A 693 29.45 -8.90 0.33
CA LEU A 693 30.72 -9.44 0.82
C LEU A 693 30.76 -9.44 2.35
N VAL A 694 30.47 -8.30 2.98
CA VAL A 694 30.45 -8.16 4.44
C VAL A 694 29.47 -9.13 5.07
N ARG A 695 28.26 -9.26 4.52
CA ARG A 695 27.27 -10.26 4.92
C ARG A 695 27.87 -11.67 4.97
N THR A 696 28.56 -12.07 3.90
CA THR A 696 29.11 -13.44 3.76
C THR A 696 30.24 -13.70 4.73
N ARG A 697 31.13 -12.71 4.91
CA ARG A 697 32.24 -12.79 5.86
C ARG A 697 31.78 -12.84 7.31
N LEU A 698 30.77 -12.04 7.68
CA LEU A 698 30.15 -12.08 9.01
C LEU A 698 29.40 -13.38 9.28
N ALA A 699 28.76 -13.96 8.27
CA ALA A 699 28.12 -15.27 8.41
C ALA A 699 29.15 -16.41 8.57
N TYR A 700 30.30 -16.28 7.90
CA TYR A 700 31.40 -17.24 7.91
C TYR A 700 32.17 -17.30 9.25
N THR A 701 32.28 -16.18 9.98
CA THR A 701 32.92 -16.13 11.30
C THR A 701 32.06 -16.84 12.36
N SER A 702 32.14 -18.17 12.35
CA SER A 702 31.42 -19.06 13.26
C SER A 702 32.40 -19.81 14.18
N GLU A 703 32.09 -19.78 15.48
CA GLU A 703 32.79 -20.51 16.56
C GLU A 703 32.25 -21.94 16.72
N ALA A 704 31.05 -22.22 16.18
CA ALA A 704 30.42 -23.55 16.20
C ALA A 704 31.09 -24.57 15.26
N ALA A 705 31.85 -24.11 14.26
CA ALA A 705 32.64 -24.95 13.40
C ALA A 705 34.05 -25.04 13.98
N GLY A 706 34.45 -26.24 14.43
CA GLY A 706 35.83 -26.55 14.80
C GLY A 706 36.84 -26.17 13.70
N GLU A 707 38.13 -26.27 14.02
CA GLU A 707 39.23 -25.85 13.14
C GLU A 707 39.00 -26.33 11.69
N ALA A 708 38.90 -25.37 10.77
CA ALA A 708 38.44 -25.65 9.40
C ALA A 708 39.37 -26.66 8.72
N PRO A 709 38.86 -27.73 8.08
CA PRO A 709 39.71 -28.66 7.36
C PRO A 709 40.44 -27.93 6.22
N ARG A 710 41.75 -28.14 6.11
CA ARG A 710 42.62 -27.49 5.11
C ARG A 710 42.05 -27.74 3.70
N PRO A 711 41.88 -26.70 2.86
CA PRO A 711 41.41 -26.89 1.50
C PRO A 711 42.40 -27.75 0.70
N ARG A 712 41.96 -28.91 0.18
CA ARG A 712 42.80 -29.86 -0.58
C ARG A 712 43.58 -29.27 -1.75
N TYR A 713 43.15 -28.14 -2.33
CA TYR A 713 43.85 -27.47 -3.44
C TYR A 713 45.12 -26.72 -3.02
N LEU A 714 45.33 -26.47 -1.73
CA LEU A 714 46.60 -25.96 -1.21
C LEU A 714 47.69 -27.05 -1.12
N ASN A 715 47.32 -28.34 -1.26
CA ASN A 715 48.24 -29.48 -1.20
C ASN A 715 48.64 -30.01 -2.59
N ALA A 716 48.61 -29.19 -3.64
CA ALA A 716 49.05 -29.62 -4.97
C ALA A 716 50.56 -29.98 -4.96
N PRO A 717 50.97 -31.12 -5.55
CA PRO A 717 52.37 -31.54 -5.57
C PRO A 717 53.17 -30.65 -6.54
N GLY A 718 53.99 -29.75 -6.00
CA GLY A 718 54.79 -28.81 -6.81
C GLY A 718 55.69 -27.93 -5.96
N GLY A 719 56.68 -28.53 -5.28
CA GLY A 719 57.78 -27.85 -4.61
C GLY A 719 58.85 -28.88 -4.21
N PRO A 720 60.16 -28.61 -4.38
CA PRO A 720 61.19 -29.66 -4.39
C PRO A 720 61.40 -30.23 -2.99
N SER A 721 61.26 -31.55 -2.86
CA SER A 721 61.64 -32.31 -1.67
C SER A 721 63.14 -32.59 -1.68
N ALA A 722 63.87 -32.08 -0.69
CA ALA A 722 65.18 -32.62 -0.33
C ALA A 722 64.98 -33.88 0.51
N GLY A 723 65.37 -35.04 -0.02
CA GLY A 723 65.43 -36.29 0.74
C GLY A 723 66.61 -36.31 1.72
N PRO A 724 66.75 -37.41 2.48
CA PRO A 724 67.90 -38.24 2.12
C PRO A 724 67.62 -39.75 2.13
N GLY A 725 68.32 -40.44 1.23
CA GLY A 725 69.05 -41.66 1.57
C GLY A 725 68.29 -42.98 1.51
N ALA A 726 68.35 -43.62 0.35
CA ALA A 726 68.04 -45.02 0.15
C ALA A 726 68.97 -45.96 0.94
N GLN A 727 68.43 -47.08 1.45
CA GLN A 727 69.09 -48.39 1.48
C GLN A 727 68.03 -49.49 1.27
N ASN A 728 68.45 -50.51 0.51
CA ASN A 728 67.66 -51.41 -0.33
C ASN A 728 67.37 -52.76 0.42
N PRO A 729 66.85 -53.85 -0.21
CA PRO A 729 65.68 -54.57 0.30
C PRO A 729 65.96 -56.06 0.65
N ALA A 730 65.02 -56.71 1.35
CA ALA A 730 64.85 -58.17 1.30
C ALA A 730 63.43 -58.55 1.75
N ALA A 731 62.73 -59.30 0.91
CA ALA A 731 61.44 -59.96 1.18
C ALA A 731 61.70 -61.38 1.75
N PRO A 732 60.69 -62.25 1.98
CA PRO A 732 59.31 -62.10 2.50
C PRO A 732 59.06 -63.11 3.67
N TRP A 733 57.80 -63.46 3.96
CA TRP A 733 57.24 -64.68 4.59
C TRP A 733 56.87 -64.72 6.10
N ALA A 734 55.75 -65.42 6.35
CA ALA A 734 55.07 -65.84 7.60
C ALA A 734 54.33 -64.77 8.43
N ALA A 735 52.99 -64.70 8.46
CA ALA A 735 51.97 -65.66 8.95
C ALA A 735 51.65 -65.51 10.45
N ALA A 736 50.37 -65.18 10.71
CA ALA A 736 49.49 -65.67 11.79
C ALA A 736 49.96 -65.50 13.26
N THR A 737 49.19 -65.17 14.29
CA THR A 737 47.77 -64.91 14.61
C THR A 737 47.76 -64.43 16.10
N PRO A 738 46.62 -64.09 16.74
CA PRO A 738 46.55 -63.10 17.81
C PRO A 738 46.40 -63.69 19.23
N SER A 739 46.54 -62.85 20.27
CA SER A 739 45.85 -62.93 21.58
C SER A 739 46.32 -61.76 22.47
N ALA A 740 45.50 -60.74 22.76
CA ALA A 740 44.64 -60.60 23.95
C ALA A 740 45.36 -60.70 25.32
N ALA A 741 45.52 -59.51 25.95
CA ALA A 741 45.36 -59.07 27.37
C ALA A 741 45.67 -60.04 28.57
N PRO A 742 45.85 -59.61 29.85
CA PRO A 742 45.50 -58.31 30.46
C PRO A 742 46.43 -57.75 31.61
N THR A 743 46.14 -56.50 32.02
CA THR A 743 46.18 -55.86 33.37
C THR A 743 47.19 -56.23 34.47
N ALA A 744 47.88 -55.21 35.03
CA ALA A 744 47.88 -54.74 36.45
C ALA A 744 49.05 -53.74 36.66
N SER A 745 48.83 -52.45 37.00
CA SER A 745 48.88 -51.85 38.37
C SER A 745 50.04 -52.38 39.24
N THR A 746 50.96 -51.61 39.84
CA THR A 746 50.77 -50.38 40.66
C THR A 746 52.13 -49.76 41.01
N ALA A 747 52.17 -48.42 41.13
CA ALA A 747 52.96 -47.54 42.02
C ALA A 747 54.51 -47.60 42.10
N ALA A 748 55.15 -46.49 41.70
CA ALA A 748 56.02 -45.68 42.58
C ALA A 748 56.35 -44.32 41.93
N THR A 749 56.24 -43.25 42.73
CA THR A 749 56.69 -41.84 42.49
C THR A 749 57.60 -41.53 43.71
N PRO A 750 58.69 -40.73 43.66
CA PRO A 750 58.68 -39.35 43.13
C PRO A 750 60.01 -38.76 42.57
N ALA A 751 59.88 -37.69 41.77
CA ALA A 751 60.69 -36.45 41.87
C ALA A 751 60.22 -35.42 40.81
N ALA A 752 59.89 -34.20 41.25
CA ALA A 752 59.56 -33.05 40.40
C ALA A 752 60.83 -32.46 39.75
N PRO A 753 60.73 -31.77 38.59
CA PRO A 753 60.65 -30.30 38.68
C PRO A 753 59.79 -29.59 37.63
N SER A 754 59.51 -28.32 37.93
CA SER A 754 59.06 -27.21 37.07
C SER A 754 57.65 -27.27 36.46
N GLN A 755 56.77 -26.45 37.04
CA GLN A 755 55.47 -26.06 36.49
C GLN A 755 55.69 -25.21 35.21
N THR A 756 55.31 -25.74 34.05
CA THR A 756 54.95 -24.93 32.89
C THR A 756 53.44 -24.73 32.89
N LEU A 757 53.01 -23.48 33.01
CA LEU A 757 51.62 -23.06 32.82
C LEU A 757 51.10 -23.61 31.48
N PRO A 758 49.86 -24.14 31.41
CA PRO A 758 49.25 -24.47 30.13
C PRO A 758 49.18 -23.20 29.27
N PRO A 759 49.43 -23.29 27.94
CA PRO A 759 49.34 -22.13 27.06
C PRO A 759 47.95 -21.51 27.18
N LYS A 760 47.93 -20.23 27.54
CA LYS A 760 46.76 -19.35 27.60
C LYS A 760 45.97 -19.50 26.30
N ALA A 761 44.70 -19.92 26.39
CA ALA A 761 43.80 -19.99 25.24
C ALA A 761 43.85 -18.66 24.47
N PRO A 762 43.87 -18.68 23.12
CA PRO A 762 43.93 -17.45 22.33
C PRO A 762 42.73 -16.54 22.67
N PRO A 763 42.90 -15.22 22.69
CA PRO A 763 41.82 -14.30 23.05
C PRO A 763 40.65 -14.45 22.07
N ALA A 764 39.43 -14.54 22.63
CA ALA A 764 38.18 -14.60 21.89
C ALA A 764 38.13 -13.49 20.83
N ARG A 765 37.95 -13.86 19.56
CA ARG A 765 37.88 -12.91 18.44
C ARG A 765 36.73 -11.92 18.73
N ALA A 766 37.07 -10.65 18.94
CA ALA A 766 36.10 -9.59 19.16
C ALA A 766 35.03 -9.60 18.05
N ARG A 767 33.76 -9.52 18.46
CA ARG A 767 32.58 -9.54 17.59
C ARG A 767 32.62 -8.35 16.62
N LEU A 768 33.21 -8.53 15.43
CA LEU A 768 33.32 -7.49 14.42
C LEU A 768 31.93 -7.09 13.88
N GLY A 769 31.59 -5.80 13.98
CA GLY A 769 30.41 -5.22 13.37
C GLY A 769 30.57 -4.99 11.85
N ILE A 770 29.49 -4.57 11.18
CA ILE A 770 29.45 -4.33 9.72
C ILE A 770 30.55 -3.35 9.28
N GLY A 771 30.64 -2.19 9.94
CA GLY A 771 31.64 -1.15 9.62
C GLY A 771 33.08 -1.61 9.89
N ALA A 772 33.30 -2.33 10.99
CA ALA A 772 34.63 -2.86 11.31
C ALA A 772 35.07 -3.92 10.28
N MET A 773 34.17 -4.80 9.85
CA MET A 773 34.43 -5.81 8.84
C MET A 773 34.72 -5.22 7.44
N LEU A 774 34.01 -4.14 7.08
CA LEU A 774 34.27 -3.41 5.85
C LEU A 774 35.63 -2.67 5.93
N ALA A 775 35.91 -2.01 7.05
CA ALA A 775 37.16 -1.31 7.27
C ALA A 775 38.38 -2.26 7.27
N THR A 776 38.29 -3.44 7.89
CA THR A 776 39.36 -4.45 7.83
C THR A 776 39.57 -4.95 6.41
N THR A 777 38.49 -5.25 5.68
CA THR A 777 38.57 -5.67 4.28
C THR A 777 39.25 -4.59 3.41
N LEU A 778 38.87 -3.32 3.57
CA LEU A 778 39.47 -2.21 2.82
C LEU A 778 40.92 -1.95 3.21
N ARG A 779 41.29 -2.12 4.48
CA ARG A 779 42.66 -1.92 4.96
C ARG A 779 43.61 -3.04 4.51
N HIS A 780 43.16 -4.29 4.50
CA HIS A 780 44.01 -5.45 4.20
C HIS A 780 44.00 -5.86 2.72
N GLU A 781 42.87 -5.70 2.02
CA GLU A 781 42.69 -6.15 0.63
C GLU A 781 42.44 -5.00 -0.36
N GLY A 782 42.29 -3.77 0.14
CA GLY A 782 41.97 -2.59 -0.67
C GLY A 782 40.57 -2.62 -1.28
N LEU A 783 40.30 -1.66 -2.17
CA LEU A 783 39.01 -1.54 -2.88
C LEU A 783 38.70 -2.78 -3.74
N ARG A 784 39.72 -3.44 -4.31
CA ARG A 784 39.53 -4.67 -5.10
C ARG A 784 39.06 -5.85 -4.23
N GLY A 785 39.45 -5.90 -2.96
CA GLY A 785 38.96 -6.88 -1.99
C GLY A 785 37.47 -6.75 -1.71
N ALA A 786 36.94 -5.53 -1.65
CA ALA A 786 35.50 -5.27 -1.45
C ALA A 786 34.62 -5.85 -2.58
N TYR A 787 35.21 -6.13 -3.75
CA TYR A 787 34.55 -6.67 -4.94
C TYR A 787 34.92 -8.12 -5.26
N HIS A 788 35.57 -8.81 -4.32
CA HIS A 788 36.03 -10.17 -4.53
C HIS A 788 34.85 -11.15 -4.75
N GLY A 789 34.82 -11.84 -5.90
CA GLY A 789 33.72 -12.72 -6.32
C GLY A 789 32.63 -12.05 -7.18
N VAL A 790 32.75 -10.75 -7.49
CA VAL A 790 31.74 -10.03 -8.30
C VAL A 790 31.62 -10.63 -9.70
N GLY A 791 32.75 -11.05 -10.29
CA GLY A 791 32.77 -11.73 -11.59
C GLY A 791 31.88 -12.97 -11.61
N ALA A 792 31.96 -13.83 -10.58
CA ALA A 792 31.09 -15.01 -10.46
C ALA A 792 29.61 -14.64 -10.38
N SER A 793 29.28 -13.51 -9.74
CA SER A 793 27.91 -13.00 -9.69
C SER A 793 27.42 -12.55 -11.07
N MET A 794 28.26 -11.83 -11.82
CA MET A 794 27.93 -11.36 -13.17
C MET A 794 27.74 -12.52 -14.14
N TYR A 795 28.62 -13.54 -14.09
CA TYR A 795 28.48 -14.77 -14.87
C TYR A 795 27.21 -15.56 -14.52
N GLY A 796 26.67 -15.42 -13.30
CA GLY A 796 25.45 -16.09 -12.89
C GLY A 796 24.16 -15.37 -13.29
N ILE A 797 24.12 -14.03 -13.25
CA ILE A 797 22.88 -13.24 -13.46
C ILE A 797 22.33 -13.39 -14.88
N LEU A 798 23.18 -13.29 -15.90
CA LEU A 798 22.75 -13.30 -17.30
C LEU A 798 22.16 -14.68 -17.71
N PRO A 799 22.85 -15.82 -17.46
CA PRO A 799 22.27 -17.13 -17.75
C PRO A 799 21.02 -17.40 -16.91
N TYR A 800 20.99 -16.96 -15.65
CA TYR A 800 19.82 -17.14 -14.79
C TYR A 800 18.57 -16.47 -15.36
N ALA A 801 18.68 -15.21 -15.77
CA ALA A 801 17.58 -14.47 -16.37
C ALA A 801 17.12 -15.11 -17.70
N GLY A 802 18.07 -15.47 -18.56
CA GLY A 802 17.80 -16.12 -19.85
C GLY A 802 17.11 -17.48 -19.70
N LEU A 803 17.63 -18.37 -18.85
CA LEU A 803 17.07 -19.70 -18.65
C LEU A 803 15.68 -19.65 -17.99
N LYS A 804 15.51 -18.79 -16.98
CA LYS A 804 14.23 -18.63 -16.30
C LYS A 804 13.14 -18.21 -17.29
N PHE A 805 13.45 -17.23 -18.15
CA PHE A 805 12.51 -16.79 -19.17
C PHE A 805 12.23 -17.87 -20.22
N TYR A 806 13.28 -18.53 -20.73
CA TYR A 806 13.15 -19.61 -21.71
C TYR A 806 12.23 -20.72 -21.20
N VAL A 807 12.51 -21.26 -20.01
CA VAL A 807 11.72 -22.36 -19.43
C VAL A 807 10.27 -21.92 -19.18
N TYR A 808 10.06 -20.71 -18.65
CA TYR A 808 8.73 -20.17 -18.43
C TYR A 808 7.94 -20.04 -19.75
N GLN A 809 8.56 -19.52 -20.81
CA GLN A 809 7.93 -19.40 -22.13
C GLN A 809 7.67 -20.75 -22.78
N SER A 810 8.59 -21.71 -22.67
CA SER A 810 8.39 -23.06 -23.20
C SER A 810 7.22 -23.78 -22.52
N LEU A 811 7.10 -23.66 -21.20
CA LEU A 811 5.97 -24.22 -20.44
C LEU A 811 4.64 -23.54 -20.83
N LYS A 812 4.65 -22.21 -20.96
CA LYS A 812 3.50 -21.43 -21.41
C LYS A 812 3.05 -21.82 -22.83
N GLN A 813 3.97 -21.93 -23.78
CA GLN A 813 3.67 -22.34 -25.16
C GLN A 813 3.11 -23.76 -25.22
N GLN A 814 3.67 -24.71 -24.45
CA GLN A 814 3.16 -26.08 -24.37
C GLN A 814 1.76 -26.15 -23.77
N TYR A 815 1.47 -25.33 -22.75
CA TYR A 815 0.13 -25.23 -22.17
C TYR A 815 -0.90 -24.75 -23.20
N HIS A 816 -0.59 -23.68 -23.94
CA HIS A 816 -1.48 -23.17 -24.99
C HIS A 816 -1.66 -24.17 -26.14
N HIS A 817 -0.61 -24.91 -26.54
CA HIS A 817 -0.75 -25.98 -27.54
C HIS A 817 -1.65 -27.12 -27.07
N ARG A 818 -1.62 -27.49 -25.78
CA ARG A 818 -2.52 -28.51 -25.22
C ARG A 818 -3.96 -28.00 -25.05
N ALA A 819 -4.14 -26.75 -24.67
CA ALA A 819 -5.45 -26.12 -24.58
C ALA A 819 -6.15 -26.02 -25.95
N ALA A 820 -5.40 -25.64 -27.00
CA ALA A 820 -5.90 -25.61 -28.38
C ALA A 820 -6.21 -27.01 -28.95
N GLY A 821 -5.54 -28.06 -28.47
CA GLY A 821 -5.82 -29.45 -28.84
C GLY A 821 -6.97 -30.10 -28.04
N ALA A 822 -7.35 -29.53 -26.88
CA ALA A 822 -8.47 -30.01 -26.08
C ALA A 822 -9.82 -29.47 -26.58
N SER A 823 -9.86 -28.25 -27.12
CA SER A 823 -11.09 -27.67 -27.69
C SER A 823 -11.50 -28.29 -29.03
N THR A 824 -10.62 -29.03 -29.70
CA THR A 824 -10.92 -29.76 -30.94
C THR A 824 -11.45 -31.18 -30.70
N ALA A 825 -11.38 -31.69 -29.46
CA ALA A 825 -11.86 -33.04 -29.11
C ALA A 825 -13.27 -33.06 -28.50
N ALA A 826 -13.79 -31.92 -28.03
CA ALA A 826 -15.17 -31.74 -27.60
C ALA A 826 -15.93 -31.00 -28.72
N GLY A 827 -16.56 -31.76 -29.62
CA GLY A 827 -17.19 -31.20 -30.82
C GLY A 827 -18.54 -30.52 -30.56
N ASP A 828 -18.77 -29.42 -31.27
CA ASP A 828 -20.06 -29.13 -31.89
C ASP A 828 -19.81 -28.50 -33.27
N GLY A 829 -20.39 -29.11 -34.29
CA GLY A 829 -20.20 -28.71 -35.68
C GLY A 829 -21.03 -27.49 -36.02
N THR A 830 -20.39 -26.37 -36.35
CA THR A 830 -20.87 -25.40 -37.34
C THR A 830 -19.78 -24.37 -37.67
N ALA A 831 -19.73 -23.99 -38.94
CA ALA A 831 -18.96 -22.89 -39.53
C ALA A 831 -17.43 -23.06 -39.66
N ALA A 832 -17.03 -23.65 -40.78
CA ALA A 832 -15.75 -23.38 -41.40
C ALA A 832 -15.71 -21.93 -41.94
N GLY A 833 -14.60 -21.23 -41.69
CA GLY A 833 -14.23 -20.01 -42.43
C GLY A 833 -14.10 -18.74 -41.59
N SER A 834 -13.00 -18.58 -40.86
CA SER A 834 -12.44 -17.25 -40.61
C SER A 834 -10.92 -17.36 -40.43
N THR A 835 -10.21 -16.56 -41.21
CA THR A 835 -8.76 -16.38 -41.13
C THR A 835 -8.38 -15.76 -39.78
N PRO A 836 -7.25 -16.15 -39.15
CA PRO A 836 -6.88 -15.60 -37.86
C PRO A 836 -6.41 -14.15 -38.01
N ASN A 837 -7.14 -13.26 -37.34
CA ASN A 837 -6.87 -11.83 -37.26
C ASN A 837 -5.56 -11.60 -36.45
N PRO A 838 -4.52 -10.94 -37.00
CA PRO A 838 -3.26 -10.71 -36.30
C PRO A 838 -3.43 -9.55 -35.31
N GLY A 839 -4.04 -9.82 -34.16
CA GLY A 839 -4.28 -8.79 -33.12
C GLY A 839 -4.94 -9.27 -31.82
N ALA A 840 -5.39 -10.52 -31.72
CA ALA A 840 -6.00 -11.04 -30.50
C ALA A 840 -4.95 -11.34 -29.43
N ALA A 841 -5.04 -10.63 -28.29
CA ALA A 841 -4.25 -10.89 -27.10
C ALA A 841 -4.48 -12.33 -26.61
N HIS A 842 -3.39 -13.09 -26.40
CA HIS A 842 -3.46 -14.44 -25.88
C HIS A 842 -4.17 -14.50 -24.51
N PRO A 843 -5.03 -15.49 -24.24
CA PRO A 843 -5.69 -15.64 -22.95
C PRO A 843 -4.66 -15.76 -21.83
N ARG A 844 -4.83 -14.97 -20.75
CA ARG A 844 -3.96 -14.99 -19.57
C ARG A 844 -4.06 -16.37 -18.90
N LEU A 845 -2.92 -16.93 -18.47
CA LEU A 845 -2.85 -18.21 -17.77
C LEU A 845 -3.49 -18.10 -16.38
N PRO A 846 -4.15 -19.15 -15.85
CA PRO A 846 -4.58 -19.19 -14.46
C PRO A 846 -3.39 -18.99 -13.50
N VAL A 847 -3.58 -18.20 -12.44
CA VAL A 847 -2.53 -17.83 -11.49
C VAL A 847 -1.78 -19.03 -10.88
N PRO A 848 -2.43 -20.14 -10.48
CA PRO A 848 -1.73 -21.33 -9.98
C PRO A 848 -0.79 -21.96 -11.03
N VAL A 849 -1.19 -21.93 -12.29
CA VAL A 849 -0.38 -22.44 -13.42
C VAL A 849 0.81 -21.52 -13.67
N MET A 850 0.60 -20.21 -13.58
CA MET A 850 1.66 -19.22 -13.73
C MET A 850 2.69 -19.31 -12.58
N LEU A 851 2.23 -19.52 -11.34
CA LEU A 851 3.09 -19.73 -10.16
C LEU A 851 3.87 -21.05 -10.25
N THR A 852 3.26 -22.14 -10.69
CA THR A 852 3.96 -23.42 -10.88
C THR A 852 4.99 -23.34 -12.00
N PHE A 853 4.67 -22.67 -13.13
CA PHE A 853 5.64 -22.45 -14.21
C PHE A 853 6.76 -21.52 -13.77
N GLY A 854 6.46 -20.44 -13.05
CA GLY A 854 7.44 -19.52 -12.49
C GLY A 854 8.36 -20.20 -11.47
N GLY A 855 7.80 -21.06 -10.62
CA GLY A 855 8.52 -21.88 -9.66
C GLY A 855 9.46 -22.87 -10.33
N LEU A 856 8.95 -23.67 -11.28
CA LEU A 856 9.76 -24.62 -12.06
C LEU A 856 10.86 -23.92 -12.86
N ALA A 857 10.54 -22.82 -13.54
CA ALA A 857 11.52 -22.04 -14.27
C ALA A 857 12.62 -21.46 -13.35
N GLY A 858 12.23 -20.98 -12.17
CA GLY A 858 13.16 -20.51 -11.14
C GLY A 858 14.08 -21.63 -10.63
N LEU A 859 13.53 -22.82 -10.35
CA LEU A 859 14.31 -23.98 -9.91
C LEU A 859 15.31 -24.42 -10.98
N VAL A 860 14.88 -24.53 -12.24
CA VAL A 860 15.77 -24.94 -13.35
C VAL A 860 16.88 -23.91 -13.58
N ALA A 861 16.54 -22.62 -13.63
CA ALA A 861 17.52 -21.55 -13.78
C ALA A 861 18.53 -21.54 -12.63
N GLN A 862 18.05 -21.64 -11.38
CA GLN A 862 18.90 -21.66 -10.20
C GLN A 862 19.80 -22.89 -10.15
N THR A 863 19.34 -24.04 -10.65
CA THR A 863 20.15 -25.28 -10.73
C THR A 863 21.30 -25.10 -11.71
N ALA A 864 21.03 -24.53 -12.89
CA ALA A 864 22.04 -24.30 -13.92
C ALA A 864 23.09 -23.27 -13.49
N THR A 865 22.71 -22.25 -12.72
CA THR A 865 23.62 -21.18 -12.30
C THR A 865 24.24 -21.39 -10.92
N TYR A 866 23.82 -22.43 -10.18
CA TYR A 866 24.30 -22.75 -8.85
C TYR A 866 25.84 -22.88 -8.72
N PRO A 867 26.57 -23.43 -9.70
CA PRO A 867 28.03 -23.50 -9.63
C PRO A 867 28.69 -22.13 -9.43
N PHE A 868 28.15 -21.08 -10.06
CA PHE A 868 28.66 -19.71 -9.91
C PHE A 868 28.36 -19.12 -8.53
N ASP A 869 27.25 -19.51 -7.89
CA ASP A 869 26.95 -19.13 -6.51
C ASP A 869 27.97 -19.73 -5.52
N VAL A 870 28.33 -21.00 -5.69
CA VAL A 870 29.34 -21.66 -4.83
C VAL A 870 30.71 -21.04 -5.04
N VAL A 871 31.13 -20.80 -6.29
CA VAL A 871 32.39 -20.12 -6.62
C VAL A 871 32.42 -18.73 -6.00
N ARG A 872 31.34 -17.94 -6.15
CA ARG A 872 31.20 -16.62 -5.54
C ARG A 872 31.42 -16.68 -4.03
N ARG A 873 30.71 -17.54 -3.31
CA ARG A 873 30.81 -17.59 -1.83
C ARG A 873 32.19 -17.97 -1.34
N ARG A 874 32.90 -18.85 -2.05
CA ARG A 874 34.26 -19.26 -1.72
C ARG A 874 35.28 -18.15 -1.95
N MET A 875 35.18 -17.48 -3.09
CA MET A 875 35.96 -16.28 -3.40
C MET A 875 35.75 -15.19 -2.34
N GLN A 876 34.52 -15.01 -1.84
CA GLN A 876 34.21 -14.00 -0.82
C GLN A 876 34.89 -14.25 0.56
N VAL A 877 35.25 -15.49 0.88
CA VAL A 877 35.84 -15.87 2.19
C VAL A 877 37.31 -16.31 2.11
N GLU A 878 37.90 -16.36 0.91
CA GLU A 878 39.27 -16.86 0.67
C GLU A 878 40.32 -16.14 1.52
N ALA A 879 40.27 -14.80 1.60
CA ALA A 879 41.21 -14.01 2.38
C ALA A 879 41.17 -14.35 3.89
N LEU A 880 39.98 -14.57 4.44
CA LEU A 880 39.81 -14.98 5.84
C LEU A 880 40.35 -16.38 6.11
N GLN A 881 40.30 -17.27 5.12
CA GLN A 881 40.88 -18.60 5.22
C GLN A 881 42.40 -18.52 5.27
N LEU A 882 43.01 -17.72 4.39
CA LEU A 882 44.46 -17.52 4.34
C LEU A 882 45.01 -16.87 5.63
N GLU A 883 44.32 -15.87 6.18
CA GLU A 883 44.69 -15.27 7.46
C GLU A 883 44.60 -16.26 8.64
N SER A 884 43.56 -17.10 8.67
CA SER A 884 43.42 -18.13 9.72
C SER A 884 44.53 -19.18 9.67
N LEU A 885 45.07 -19.47 8.49
CA LEU A 885 46.19 -20.39 8.29
C LEU A 885 47.53 -19.75 8.70
N HIS A 886 47.72 -18.45 8.44
CA HIS A 886 48.94 -17.72 8.83
C HIS A 886 49.03 -17.49 10.34
N ALA A 887 47.91 -17.30 11.04
CA ALA A 887 47.89 -17.14 12.50
C ALA A 887 48.33 -18.41 13.27
N GLY A 888 48.33 -19.58 12.62
CA GLY A 888 48.78 -20.85 13.19
C GLY A 888 50.26 -21.22 12.95
N MET A 889 51.00 -20.45 12.14
CA MET A 889 52.41 -20.72 11.81
C MET A 889 53.29 -19.48 12.01
N THR A 890 54.03 -19.45 13.12
CA THR A 890 55.14 -18.52 13.29
C THR A 890 56.31 -18.93 12.40
N GLY A 891 56.57 -18.16 11.34
CA GLY A 891 57.87 -18.15 10.66
C GLY A 891 57.85 -18.56 9.18
N ARG A 892 58.18 -17.58 8.33
CA ARG A 892 58.78 -17.69 6.98
C ARG A 892 58.08 -18.62 5.97
N LEU A 893 57.31 -18.02 5.06
CA LEU A 893 57.50 -18.09 3.59
C LEU A 893 56.49 -17.15 2.92
N SER A 894 56.99 -16.23 2.11
CA SER A 894 56.15 -15.31 1.35
C SER A 894 55.60 -15.98 0.09
N THR A 895 54.32 -15.69 -0.17
CA THR A 895 53.73 -15.46 -1.50
C THR A 895 53.99 -16.49 -2.61
N GLY A 896 53.03 -17.39 -2.83
CA GLY A 896 53.00 -18.22 -4.04
C GLY A 896 51.81 -19.18 -4.24
N GLY A 897 50.81 -19.23 -3.34
CA GLY A 897 49.64 -20.11 -3.52
C GLY A 897 48.56 -19.45 -4.38
N LEU A 898 48.09 -20.13 -5.43
CA LEU A 898 47.09 -19.65 -6.39
C LEU A 898 45.86 -19.02 -5.70
N ALA A 899 45.82 -17.68 -5.68
CA ALA A 899 44.62 -16.93 -5.34
C ALA A 899 43.55 -17.17 -6.43
N LEU A 900 42.28 -17.41 -6.06
CA LEU A 900 41.15 -17.51 -7.00
C LEU A 900 40.84 -16.14 -7.64
N ARG A 901 41.79 -15.59 -8.41
CA ARG A 901 41.67 -14.25 -9.01
C ARG A 901 40.66 -14.19 -10.16
N SER A 902 40.37 -15.32 -10.80
CA SER A 902 39.42 -15.39 -11.91
C SER A 902 38.36 -16.48 -11.68
N THR A 903 37.09 -16.13 -11.91
CA THR A 903 35.94 -17.04 -11.84
C THR A 903 36.11 -18.35 -12.63
N PRO A 904 36.56 -18.35 -13.90
CA PRO A 904 36.71 -19.60 -14.65
C PRO A 904 37.81 -20.50 -14.09
N GLN A 905 38.92 -19.93 -13.63
CA GLN A 905 39.99 -20.70 -12.98
C GLN A 905 39.52 -21.29 -11.65
N ALA A 906 38.78 -20.52 -10.85
CA ALA A 906 38.16 -20.97 -9.61
C ALA A 906 37.19 -22.14 -9.83
N LEU A 907 36.31 -22.03 -10.83
CA LEU A 907 35.35 -23.07 -11.19
C LEU A 907 36.06 -24.37 -11.59
N LEU A 908 37.06 -24.27 -12.49
CA LEU A 908 37.85 -25.42 -12.97
C LEU A 908 38.67 -26.06 -11.85
N LEU A 909 39.27 -25.24 -10.96
CA LEU A 909 40.06 -25.71 -9.84
C LEU A 909 39.19 -26.50 -8.85
N ILE A 910 38.01 -25.99 -8.50
CA ILE A 910 37.07 -26.67 -7.59
C ILE A 910 36.59 -27.98 -8.22
N ALA A 911 36.20 -27.96 -9.50
CA ALA A 911 35.73 -29.14 -10.21
C ALA A 911 36.79 -30.24 -10.29
N ARG A 912 38.06 -29.88 -10.59
CA ARG A 912 39.17 -30.84 -10.71
C ARG A 912 39.65 -31.38 -9.37
N VAL A 913 39.75 -30.54 -8.33
CA VAL A 913 40.36 -30.93 -7.06
C VAL A 913 39.35 -31.53 -6.07
N GLN A 914 38.12 -31.02 -6.05
CA GLN A 914 37.10 -31.41 -5.06
C GLN A 914 35.92 -32.17 -5.69
N GLY A 915 35.92 -32.34 -7.01
CA GLY A 915 34.86 -33.00 -7.75
C GLY A 915 33.66 -32.10 -8.05
N TRP A 916 32.98 -32.41 -9.14
CA TRP A 916 31.87 -31.62 -9.68
C TRP A 916 30.65 -31.54 -8.76
N ARG A 917 30.41 -32.57 -7.94
CA ARG A 917 29.33 -32.59 -6.94
C ARG A 917 29.46 -31.47 -5.90
N THR A 918 30.68 -31.03 -5.64
CA THR A 918 30.96 -29.96 -4.67
C THR A 918 30.45 -28.59 -5.12
N LEU A 919 30.27 -28.39 -6.44
CA LEU A 919 29.68 -27.18 -7.01
C LEU A 919 28.17 -27.05 -6.74
N PHE A 920 27.53 -28.10 -6.23
CA PHE A 920 26.10 -28.14 -5.91
C PHE A 920 25.81 -28.27 -4.40
N VAL A 921 26.82 -28.10 -3.55
CA VAL A 921 26.67 -28.19 -2.09
C VAL A 921 25.79 -27.05 -1.56
N GLY A 922 24.74 -27.41 -0.81
CA GLY A 922 23.76 -26.47 -0.26
C GLY A 922 22.56 -26.18 -1.18
N LEU A 923 22.46 -26.84 -2.34
CA LEU A 923 21.36 -26.64 -3.29
C LEU A 923 20.01 -27.05 -2.70
N SER A 924 19.96 -28.17 -1.97
CA SER A 924 18.76 -28.64 -1.27
C SER A 924 18.28 -27.63 -0.19
N ILE A 925 19.22 -27.02 0.55
CA ILE A 925 18.92 -25.96 1.52
C ILE A 925 18.35 -24.73 0.82
N ASN A 926 18.85 -24.42 -0.38
CA ASN A 926 18.33 -23.32 -1.17
C ASN A 926 16.87 -23.55 -1.58
N TYR A 927 16.50 -24.75 -2.03
CA TYR A 927 15.10 -25.06 -2.35
C TYR A 927 14.21 -25.07 -1.10
N LEU A 928 14.70 -25.66 0.00
CA LEU A 928 13.98 -25.73 1.27
C LEU A 928 13.77 -24.35 1.91
N LYS A 929 14.62 -23.36 1.61
CA LYS A 929 14.46 -21.98 2.07
C LYS A 929 13.34 -21.23 1.34
N VAL A 930 13.17 -21.47 0.04
CA VAL A 930 12.25 -20.65 -0.80
C VAL A 930 10.82 -20.72 -0.27
N VAL A 931 10.34 -21.92 0.06
CA VAL A 931 8.94 -22.11 0.50
C VAL A 931 8.66 -21.46 1.88
N PRO A 932 9.43 -21.71 2.96
CA PRO A 932 9.25 -21.02 4.24
C PRO A 932 9.57 -19.52 4.19
N SER A 933 10.50 -19.09 3.33
CA SER A 933 10.82 -17.67 3.17
C SER A 933 9.65 -16.87 2.63
N THR A 934 8.98 -17.44 1.65
CA THR A 934 7.77 -16.85 1.07
C THR A 934 6.62 -16.93 2.08
N ALA A 935 6.40 -18.09 2.71
CA ALA A 935 5.35 -18.26 3.71
C ALA A 935 5.49 -17.35 4.94
N ILE A 936 6.67 -17.31 5.58
CA ILE A 936 6.91 -16.50 6.78
C ILE A 936 6.90 -15.00 6.45
N GLY A 937 7.44 -14.60 5.29
CA GLY A 937 7.34 -13.22 4.83
C GLY A 937 5.89 -12.73 4.78
N PHE A 938 4.97 -13.57 4.32
CA PHE A 938 3.54 -13.30 4.32
C PHE A 938 2.93 -13.29 5.72
N THR A 939 3.19 -14.30 6.54
CA THR A 939 2.65 -14.37 7.92
C THR A 939 3.09 -13.18 8.78
N VAL A 940 4.32 -12.73 8.58
CA VAL A 940 4.90 -11.59 9.29
C VAL A 940 4.36 -10.26 8.80
N TYR A 941 4.19 -10.09 7.49
CA TYR A 941 3.52 -8.91 6.94
C TYR A 941 2.12 -8.79 7.55
N ASP A 942 1.40 -9.90 7.67
CA ASP A 942 0.07 -9.96 8.25
C ASP A 942 0.06 -9.71 9.77
N HIS A 943 1.06 -10.21 10.51
CA HIS A 943 1.18 -9.97 11.95
C HIS A 943 1.70 -8.56 12.31
N MET A 944 2.54 -7.96 11.45
CA MET A 944 2.96 -6.56 11.59
C MET A 944 1.81 -5.62 11.30
N LYS A 945 0.92 -5.99 10.36
CA LYS A 945 -0.37 -5.34 10.20
C LYS A 945 -1.12 -5.40 11.55
N HIS A 946 -1.26 -6.56 12.18
CA HIS A 946 -1.94 -6.68 13.49
C HIS A 946 -1.36 -5.78 14.60
N LEU A 947 -0.04 -5.69 14.71
CA LEU A 947 0.65 -4.88 15.73
C LEU A 947 0.52 -3.36 15.54
N LEU A 948 0.31 -2.90 14.31
CA LEU A 948 0.01 -1.50 13.98
C LEU A 948 -1.49 -1.16 14.14
N ALA A 949 -2.24 -1.98 14.89
CA ALA A 949 -3.70 -1.93 15.00
C ALA A 949 -4.44 -2.18 13.66
N LEU A 950 -3.84 -2.99 12.79
CA LEU A 950 -4.46 -3.44 11.54
C LEU A 950 -4.86 -4.92 11.68
N PRO A 951 -6.11 -5.30 12.07
CA PRO A 951 -6.63 -6.68 12.08
C PRO A 951 -5.97 -7.67 11.10
N SER A 952 -5.31 -8.70 11.64
CA SER A 952 -4.86 -9.90 10.92
C SER A 952 -6.03 -10.85 10.80
N ASN A 953 -6.20 -11.45 9.63
CA ASN A 953 -7.04 -12.64 9.48
C ASN A 953 -6.18 -13.80 8.98
N LEU A 954 -5.42 -14.35 9.93
CA LEU A 954 -5.06 -15.76 10.02
C LEU A 954 -5.40 -16.26 11.43
#